data_AF-A0A395GJ21-F1
#
_entry.id   AF-A0A395GJ21-F1
#
_cell.length_a   1.000
_cell.length_b   1.000
_cell.length_c   1.000
_cell.angle_alpha   90.00
_cell.angle_beta   90.00
_cell.angle_gamma   90.00
#
_symmetry.space_group_name_H-M   'P 1'
#
loop_
_entity.id
_entity.type
_entity.pdbx_description
1 polymer ?
#
loop_
_entity_poly.entity_id
_entity_poly.type
_entity_poly.pdbx_seq_one_letter_code
_entity_poly.pdbx_strand_id
1 'polypeptide(L)'
;MKLSMTFALGATAATGALAAVLPQQEPLTTPQDPPAHHHQEKFLIELAPYQTRWVTEEEKWALKLDGVNFIDITEERNTGFYPTLHAGSYVHYPPTMEHADAVTGLLQGLSKDNMEQNLEKFTSFHTRYYRSATGVESATWLYNRVSDVIEQSGAAKHGATVEQFAHPWGQFSIIARVPGQTNKTVVLGAHQDSINLFLPSILAAPGADDDGSGTVTILEALRGLLQSDAIARGEAPNTVEFHWYSAEEGGMLGSQAIFSQYKRDRRDVKAMLQQDMTGYTQGALEAGRQEAIGIMVDYVDQGLTQFLKDVTNTYCGIGYIETRCGYACSDHTSASKYGYPAAMATESEMETSNKKIHTTDDRVKYLSFDHMLEHAKRPHNQTLDPIIIVQSLIEWYGTHLATMEATDPYAKELQIACLTVQRATLLTKKLLEAVDKGSFDKNDDTPVTIADFAAQALIIAAIHRAFPDDVFVGEESSDALRADPALLERTWELVSSTRLSDEESEALLYAPSSKEEMLDLIDLGAQGSCSKQTRAWVLDPVDGTATFIHGQQYAVCLSLVENGFQKVGVLGCPNMNLETGRLHEEIVDRDGYGHQVFAVAGQGAFIRKMGTGALLPLSKIEPKAQITDAQDIDFVDCLKATSSNTDMHARLAAHLGAPWPASTDLWAAQLRYIAIAVGGCNVMIKIPRKASYRSKIWDHSGGMLIAEELGCTVSDLAGNPVDCSLGRSLAECYGMIVAPSSIHGKLVEAVKQIM
;
A
#
# COMPACT_ATOMS: atom_id res chain seq x y z
N MET A 1 40.48 54.34 -56.46
CA MET A 1 39.56 55.25 -55.73
C MET A 1 39.61 54.87 -54.25
N LYS A 2 39.71 55.80 -53.29
CA LYS A 2 38.72 56.79 -52.83
C LYS A 2 37.41 56.10 -52.38
N LEU A 3 36.92 56.23 -51.13
CA LEU A 3 37.39 56.90 -49.89
C LEU A 3 36.93 55.98 -48.71
N SER A 4 37.67 55.75 -47.62
CA SER A 4 37.74 56.55 -46.37
C SER A 4 36.38 57.04 -45.85
N MET A 5 36.05 56.97 -44.55
CA MET A 5 36.93 57.15 -43.38
C MET A 5 36.66 56.21 -42.19
N THR A 6 37.72 55.91 -41.45
CA THR A 6 37.75 55.48 -40.04
C THR A 6 37.67 56.69 -39.11
N PHE A 7 37.08 56.59 -37.90
CA PHE A 7 37.56 57.23 -36.65
C PHE A 7 36.66 56.85 -35.44
N ALA A 8 37.15 57.04 -34.21
CA ALA A 8 37.74 55.96 -33.41
C ALA A 8 37.80 56.32 -31.90
N LEU A 9 37.99 55.31 -31.06
CA LEU A 9 38.34 55.35 -29.61
C LEU A 9 37.39 56.07 -28.63
N GLY A 10 37.16 55.40 -27.49
CA GLY A 10 36.50 55.97 -26.31
C GLY A 10 36.31 54.90 -25.24
N ALA A 11 37.35 54.61 -24.44
CA ALA A 11 37.33 53.54 -23.46
C ALA A 11 37.40 54.05 -22.02
N THR A 12 36.36 53.76 -21.24
CA THR A 12 36.33 53.79 -19.77
C THR A 12 35.39 52.69 -19.27
N ALA A 13 35.67 52.13 -18.09
CA ALA A 13 34.87 51.06 -17.49
C ALA A 13 34.18 51.55 -16.21
N ALA A 14 32.93 51.10 -15.98
CA ALA A 14 32.35 51.00 -14.65
C ALA A 14 31.15 50.03 -14.63
N THR A 15 31.14 49.18 -13.62
CA THR A 15 30.08 48.33 -13.07
C THR A 15 28.61 48.79 -13.26
N GLY A 16 27.72 47.86 -13.61
CA GLY A 16 26.26 48.02 -13.51
C GLY A 16 25.52 46.70 -13.78
N ALA A 17 24.50 46.37 -12.97
CA ALA A 17 23.83 45.06 -12.96
C ALA A 17 23.19 44.65 -14.30
N LEU A 18 23.32 43.35 -14.63
CA LEU A 18 22.53 42.69 -15.67
C LEU A 18 21.13 42.37 -15.11
N ALA A 19 20.15 43.24 -15.40
CA ALA A 19 18.75 42.86 -15.29
C ALA A 19 18.40 41.93 -16.46
N ALA A 20 17.85 40.75 -16.17
CA ALA A 20 17.39 39.82 -17.20
C ALA A 20 16.14 40.39 -17.89
N VAL A 21 16.19 40.55 -19.22
CA VAL A 21 15.03 40.96 -20.02
C VAL A 21 14.13 39.75 -20.22
N LEU A 22 12.93 39.79 -19.63
CA LEU A 22 11.89 38.80 -19.87
C LEU A 22 11.43 38.87 -21.34
N PRO A 23 11.29 37.73 -22.05
CA PRO A 23 10.70 37.71 -23.39
C PRO A 23 9.23 38.11 -23.33
N GLN A 24 8.88 39.22 -23.97
CA GLN A 24 7.50 39.70 -24.05
C GLN A 24 6.74 38.90 -25.12
N GLN A 25 5.81 38.04 -24.71
CA GLN A 25 4.90 37.35 -25.64
C GLN A 25 3.76 38.28 -26.08
N GLU A 26 3.42 38.27 -27.37
CA GLU A 26 2.31 39.07 -27.92
C GLU A 26 0.96 38.32 -27.82
N PRO A 27 -0.16 39.03 -27.56
CA PRO A 27 -1.50 38.44 -27.57
C PRO A 27 -2.05 38.27 -28.99
N LEU A 28 -2.52 37.07 -29.32
CA LEU A 28 -3.15 36.76 -30.61
C LEU A 28 -4.46 37.56 -30.82
N THR A 29 -4.55 38.30 -31.93
CA THR A 29 -5.76 39.07 -32.27
C THR A 29 -6.18 39.00 -33.74
N THR A 30 -6.99 37.99 -34.06
CA THR A 30 -8.12 38.08 -35.02
C THR A 30 -7.77 38.21 -36.54
N PRO A 31 -8.75 38.24 -37.49
CA PRO A 31 -9.23 36.97 -38.04
C PRO A 31 -9.41 36.97 -39.59
N GLN A 32 -8.79 36.03 -40.31
CA GLN A 32 -9.12 35.81 -41.73
C GLN A 32 -8.68 34.44 -42.27
N ASP A 33 -9.58 33.44 -42.21
CA ASP A 33 -9.78 32.44 -43.27
C ASP A 33 -11.08 31.62 -43.02
N PRO A 34 -11.72 31.04 -44.07
CA PRO A 34 -12.99 30.30 -43.99
C PRO A 34 -12.80 28.84 -43.51
N PRO A 35 -13.88 28.13 -43.08
CA PRO A 35 -13.73 27.03 -42.14
C PRO A 35 -13.11 25.76 -42.74
N ALA A 36 -11.90 25.45 -42.29
CA ALA A 36 -11.45 24.07 -42.17
C ALA A 36 -12.37 23.33 -41.17
N HIS A 37 -12.60 22.03 -41.39
CA HIS A 37 -13.57 21.25 -40.62
C HIS A 37 -13.31 21.33 -39.11
N HIS A 38 -14.31 21.81 -38.34
CA HIS A 38 -14.35 21.64 -36.89
C HIS A 38 -14.48 20.15 -36.55
N HIS A 39 -13.35 19.46 -36.49
CA HIS A 39 -13.19 18.43 -35.46
C HIS A 39 -13.36 19.14 -34.12
N GLN A 40 -14.51 18.93 -33.46
CA GLN A 40 -14.63 19.33 -32.05
C GLN A 40 -13.50 18.65 -31.31
N GLU A 41 -12.67 19.44 -30.62
CA GLU A 41 -11.59 18.93 -29.80
C GLU A 41 -12.20 18.01 -28.74
N LYS A 42 -11.68 16.77 -28.68
CA LYS A 42 -12.18 15.75 -27.77
C LYS A 42 -11.12 15.42 -26.75
N PHE A 43 -11.55 15.38 -25.51
CA PHE A 43 -10.76 15.05 -24.35
C PHE A 43 -11.06 13.60 -23.96
N LEU A 44 -10.04 12.86 -23.53
CA LEU A 44 -10.20 11.55 -22.94
C LEU A 44 -10.29 11.75 -21.44
N ILE A 45 -11.48 11.60 -20.87
CA ILE A 45 -11.68 11.64 -19.42
C ILE A 45 -11.78 10.24 -18.83
N GLU A 46 -11.59 10.14 -17.53
CA GLU A 46 -11.57 8.92 -16.74
C GLU A 46 -12.48 9.11 -15.51
N LEU A 47 -13.56 8.32 -15.46
CA LEU A 47 -14.70 8.51 -14.53
C LEU A 47 -14.65 7.57 -13.30
N ALA A 48 -13.88 6.50 -13.40
CA ALA A 48 -13.60 5.51 -12.36
C ALA A 48 -12.34 4.74 -12.78
N PRO A 49 -11.73 3.90 -11.91
CA PRO A 49 -10.64 3.00 -12.28
C PRO A 49 -10.87 2.28 -13.62
N TYR A 50 -10.01 2.59 -14.60
CA TYR A 50 -10.03 2.09 -15.99
C TYR A 50 -11.27 2.47 -16.85
N GLN A 51 -12.19 3.30 -16.34
CA GLN A 51 -13.42 3.69 -17.05
C GLN A 51 -13.24 5.01 -17.82
N THR A 52 -12.71 4.92 -19.04
CA THR A 52 -12.42 6.11 -19.88
C THR A 52 -13.54 6.43 -20.89
N ARG A 53 -13.81 7.72 -21.14
CA ARG A 53 -14.77 8.22 -22.15
C ARG A 53 -14.17 9.38 -22.96
N TRP A 54 -14.37 9.39 -24.28
CA TRP A 54 -14.12 10.58 -25.10
C TRP A 54 -15.30 11.55 -25.02
N VAL A 55 -15.02 12.81 -24.69
CA VAL A 55 -16.00 13.89 -24.47
C VAL A 55 -15.57 15.16 -25.20
N THR A 56 -16.50 16.02 -25.59
CA THR A 56 -16.20 17.43 -25.93
C THR A 56 -15.94 18.26 -24.67
N GLU A 57 -15.42 19.48 -24.81
CA GLU A 57 -15.33 20.44 -23.69
C GLU A 57 -16.71 20.74 -23.07
N GLU A 58 -17.76 20.85 -23.89
CA GLU A 58 -19.15 21.01 -23.43
C GLU A 58 -19.62 19.82 -22.58
N GLU A 59 -19.27 18.59 -22.97
CA GLU A 59 -19.57 17.37 -22.21
C GLU A 59 -18.77 17.30 -20.88
N LYS A 60 -17.56 17.85 -20.79
CA LYS A 60 -16.83 17.98 -19.51
C LYS A 60 -17.54 18.92 -18.54
N TRP A 61 -17.98 20.09 -19.02
CA TRP A 61 -18.67 21.06 -18.17
C TRP A 61 -20.05 20.58 -17.75
N ALA A 62 -20.76 19.84 -18.60
CA ALA A 62 -21.99 19.13 -18.21
C ALA A 62 -21.74 18.15 -17.06
N LEU A 63 -20.63 17.39 -17.08
CA LEU A 63 -20.28 16.46 -16.00
C LEU A 63 -19.97 17.16 -14.68
N LYS A 64 -19.12 18.22 -14.63
CA LYS A 64 -18.92 18.99 -13.38
C LYS A 64 -20.24 19.65 -12.90
N LEU A 65 -21.13 20.08 -13.80
CA LEU A 65 -22.46 20.63 -13.45
C LEU A 65 -23.42 19.57 -12.86
N ASP A 66 -23.37 18.33 -13.34
CA ASP A 66 -24.11 17.18 -12.78
C ASP A 66 -23.46 16.60 -11.50
N GLY A 67 -22.36 17.19 -11.02
CA GLY A 67 -21.62 16.73 -9.84
C GLY A 67 -20.78 15.47 -10.08
N VAL A 68 -20.40 15.20 -11.34
CA VAL A 68 -19.62 14.02 -11.75
C VAL A 68 -18.15 14.39 -11.93
N ASN A 69 -17.34 13.95 -10.97
CA ASN A 69 -15.88 14.09 -10.99
C ASN A 69 -15.23 13.25 -12.10
N PHE A 70 -14.09 13.73 -12.62
CA PHE A 70 -13.30 13.03 -13.64
C PHE A 70 -11.84 13.48 -13.64
N ILE A 71 -10.93 12.61 -14.05
CA ILE A 71 -9.56 13.00 -14.44
C ILE A 71 -9.54 13.22 -15.95
N ASP A 72 -8.91 14.29 -16.44
CA ASP A 72 -8.62 14.43 -17.88
C ASP A 72 -7.25 13.81 -18.19
N ILE A 73 -7.24 12.76 -19.00
CA ILE A 73 -6.08 11.93 -19.31
C ILE A 73 -5.66 12.06 -20.79
N THR A 74 -6.07 13.15 -21.46
CA THR A 74 -5.89 13.33 -22.92
C THR A 74 -4.43 13.21 -23.35
N GLU A 75 -3.53 13.90 -22.65
CA GLU A 75 -2.08 13.84 -22.91
C GLU A 75 -1.44 12.56 -22.35
N GLU A 76 -1.96 12.03 -21.26
CA GLU A 76 -1.43 10.84 -20.56
C GLU A 76 -1.98 9.51 -21.12
N ARG A 77 -2.63 9.54 -22.28
CA ARG A 77 -3.35 8.41 -22.93
C ARG A 77 -2.55 7.12 -23.09
N ASN A 78 -1.22 7.19 -23.14
CA ASN A 78 -0.33 6.03 -23.28
C ASN A 78 0.28 5.56 -21.95
N THR A 79 0.02 6.23 -20.82
CA THR A 79 0.67 5.88 -19.55
C THR A 79 0.18 4.58 -18.96
N GLY A 80 -1.01 4.09 -19.30
CA GLY A 80 -1.43 2.68 -19.17
C GLY A 80 -1.41 2.07 -17.76
N PHE A 81 -1.12 2.86 -16.75
CA PHE A 81 -0.91 2.43 -15.37
C PHE A 81 -1.90 3.15 -14.47
N TYR A 82 -2.85 2.39 -13.94
CA TYR A 82 -2.95 2.37 -12.49
C TYR A 82 -1.91 1.35 -12.01
N PRO A 83 -0.89 1.76 -11.22
CA PRO A 83 -0.54 0.92 -10.09
C PRO A 83 -1.84 0.68 -9.32
N THR A 84 -2.12 -0.54 -8.87
CA THR A 84 -3.25 -0.73 -7.94
C THR A 84 -3.04 0.24 -6.77
N LEU A 85 -4.12 0.80 -6.22
CA LEU A 85 -4.09 1.89 -5.21
C LEU A 85 -3.36 1.52 -3.88
N HIS A 86 -2.73 0.35 -3.83
CA HIS A 86 -1.97 -0.21 -2.72
C HIS A 86 -0.60 -0.79 -3.18
N ALA A 87 -0.10 -0.44 -4.37
CA ALA A 87 1.16 -0.92 -4.93
C ALA A 87 2.03 0.22 -5.48
N GLY A 88 3.02 0.66 -4.70
CA GLY A 88 4.01 1.65 -5.15
C GLY A 88 5.06 1.97 -4.10
N SER A 89 4.63 2.27 -2.88
CA SER A 89 5.53 2.56 -1.76
C SER A 89 4.83 2.29 -0.42
N TYR A 90 5.07 1.11 0.17
CA TYR A 90 4.70 0.85 1.56
C TYR A 90 5.55 1.71 2.49
N VAL A 91 5.04 2.89 2.85
CA VAL A 91 5.63 3.75 3.87
C VAL A 91 5.00 3.39 5.19
N HIS A 92 5.82 2.92 6.12
CA HIS A 92 5.41 2.74 7.51
C HIS A 92 5.48 4.10 8.19
N TYR A 93 4.32 4.68 8.48
CA TYR A 93 4.20 5.87 9.31
C TYR A 93 4.22 5.48 10.79
N PRO A 94 4.78 6.31 11.68
CA PRO A 94 4.95 5.94 13.09
C PRO A 94 3.60 5.95 13.82
N PRO A 95 3.29 4.92 14.65
CA PRO A 95 2.05 4.84 15.43
C PRO A 95 2.04 5.74 16.68
N THR A 96 3.13 6.49 16.91
CA THR A 96 3.36 7.34 18.08
C THR A 96 4.15 8.57 17.66
N MET A 97 3.77 9.77 18.13
CA MET A 97 4.48 11.00 17.75
C MET A 97 5.55 11.40 18.75
N GLU A 98 6.80 11.25 18.32
CA GLU A 98 7.98 11.37 19.18
C GLU A 98 8.53 12.80 19.30
N HIS A 99 8.03 13.74 18.48
CA HIS A 99 8.60 15.09 18.34
C HIS A 99 7.72 16.22 18.94
N ALA A 100 6.78 15.89 19.82
CA ALA A 100 5.73 16.82 20.30
C ALA A 100 6.27 18.19 20.76
N ASP A 101 7.31 18.22 21.61
CA ASP A 101 7.91 19.46 22.15
C ASP A 101 8.45 20.39 21.05
N ALA A 102 9.09 19.83 20.03
CA ALA A 102 9.75 20.60 18.98
C ALA A 102 8.71 21.30 18.09
N VAL A 103 7.67 20.57 17.66
CA VAL A 103 6.62 21.16 16.81
C VAL A 103 5.74 22.13 17.60
N THR A 104 5.48 21.84 18.88
CA THR A 104 4.79 22.72 19.84
C THR A 104 5.36 24.15 19.87
N GLY A 105 6.67 24.32 19.61
CA GLY A 105 7.32 25.62 19.45
C GLY A 105 6.91 26.36 18.17
N LEU A 106 7.05 25.72 17.00
CA LEU A 106 6.81 26.33 15.68
C LEU A 106 5.39 26.92 15.53
N LEU A 107 4.42 26.24 16.14
CA LEU A 107 3.00 26.61 16.08
C LEU A 107 2.65 27.94 16.75
N GLN A 108 3.47 28.36 17.71
CA GLN A 108 3.28 29.65 18.40
C GLN A 108 3.44 30.81 17.42
N GLY A 109 4.24 30.64 16.36
CA GLY A 109 4.49 31.68 15.37
C GLY A 109 3.48 31.77 14.23
N LEU A 110 2.57 30.79 14.07
CA LEU A 110 1.54 30.78 13.02
C LEU A 110 0.40 31.79 13.31
N SER A 111 -0.27 32.34 12.29
CA SER A 111 -1.08 33.56 12.38
C SER A 111 -2.35 33.55 11.49
N LYS A 112 -3.53 33.78 12.09
CA LYS A 112 -4.79 33.97 11.33
C LYS A 112 -4.74 35.22 10.47
N ASP A 113 -4.23 36.32 11.01
CA ASP A 113 -4.11 37.61 10.35
C ASP A 113 -3.32 37.50 9.01
N ASN A 114 -2.34 36.59 8.94
CA ASN A 114 -1.61 36.30 7.71
C ASN A 114 -2.49 35.58 6.68
N MET A 115 -3.23 34.57 7.13
CA MET A 115 -4.11 33.75 6.28
C MET A 115 -5.25 34.62 5.74
N GLU A 116 -5.84 35.48 6.56
CA GLU A 116 -6.88 36.44 6.18
C GLU A 116 -6.36 37.46 5.15
N GLN A 117 -5.25 38.15 5.42
CA GLN A 117 -4.68 39.12 4.47
C GLN A 117 -4.25 38.48 3.14
N ASN A 118 -3.69 37.27 3.18
CA ASN A 118 -3.35 36.54 1.96
C ASN A 118 -4.61 36.11 1.21
N LEU A 119 -5.66 35.63 1.89
CA LEU A 119 -6.90 35.15 1.26
C LEU A 119 -7.74 36.29 0.70
N GLU A 120 -7.89 37.41 1.40
CA GLU A 120 -8.52 38.63 0.87
C GLU A 120 -7.83 39.05 -0.44
N LYS A 121 -6.49 39.02 -0.49
CA LYS A 121 -5.75 39.37 -1.70
C LYS A 121 -5.86 38.29 -2.79
N PHE A 122 -5.90 37.00 -2.44
CA PHE A 122 -6.00 35.90 -3.41
C PHE A 122 -7.41 35.74 -4.02
N THR A 123 -8.44 36.09 -3.26
CA THR A 123 -9.85 36.12 -3.71
C THR A 123 -10.24 37.44 -4.39
N SER A 124 -9.36 38.45 -4.40
CA SER A 124 -9.58 39.73 -5.10
C SER A 124 -9.30 39.69 -6.61
N PHE A 125 -8.76 38.61 -7.14
CA PHE A 125 -8.65 38.39 -8.59
C PHE A 125 -10.02 37.95 -9.14
N HIS A 126 -10.42 38.44 -10.32
CA HIS A 126 -11.77 38.22 -10.87
C HIS A 126 -12.13 36.73 -10.97
N THR A 127 -11.20 35.93 -11.50
CA THR A 127 -11.22 34.47 -11.48
C THR A 127 -9.78 33.99 -11.49
N ARG A 128 -9.49 32.84 -10.87
CA ARG A 128 -8.17 32.19 -10.96
C ARG A 128 -8.14 31.07 -12.01
N TYR A 129 -9.21 30.93 -12.80
CA TYR A 129 -9.37 29.91 -13.84
C TYR A 129 -8.12 29.76 -14.71
N TYR A 130 -7.65 28.51 -14.87
CA TYR A 130 -6.30 28.21 -15.34
C TYR A 130 -5.97 28.68 -16.77
N ARG A 131 -6.98 28.98 -17.61
CA ARG A 131 -6.80 29.57 -18.97
C ARG A 131 -6.97 31.10 -19.01
N SER A 132 -7.15 31.76 -17.86
CA SER A 132 -7.43 33.20 -17.77
C SER A 132 -6.18 34.01 -17.46
N ALA A 133 -6.12 35.27 -17.94
CA ALA A 133 -5.05 36.19 -17.59
C ALA A 133 -4.98 36.45 -16.08
N THR A 134 -6.12 36.59 -15.41
CA THR A 134 -6.19 36.79 -13.95
C THR A 134 -5.73 35.55 -13.16
N GLY A 135 -5.84 34.34 -13.73
CA GLY A 135 -5.22 33.13 -13.19
C GLY A 135 -3.69 33.14 -13.27
N VAL A 136 -3.10 33.69 -14.34
CA VAL A 136 -1.65 33.89 -14.43
C VAL A 136 -1.17 35.00 -13.47
N GLU A 137 -1.96 36.07 -13.31
CA GLU A 137 -1.69 37.13 -12.33
C GLU A 137 -1.76 36.62 -10.88
N SER A 138 -2.75 35.79 -10.54
CA SER A 138 -2.87 35.20 -9.19
C SER A 138 -1.73 34.22 -8.89
N ALA A 139 -1.35 33.38 -9.85
CA ALA A 139 -0.19 32.49 -9.76
C ALA A 139 1.12 33.27 -9.59
N THR A 140 1.29 34.37 -10.34
CA THR A 140 2.45 35.26 -10.22
C THR A 140 2.51 35.93 -8.85
N TRP A 141 1.38 36.39 -8.31
CA TRP A 141 1.31 36.94 -6.96
C TRP A 141 1.65 35.89 -5.89
N LEU A 142 1.11 34.68 -6.01
CA LEU A 142 1.35 33.59 -5.07
C LEU A 142 2.81 33.13 -5.10
N TYR A 143 3.39 32.95 -6.29
CA TYR A 143 4.81 32.63 -6.48
C TYR A 143 5.73 33.64 -5.79
N ASN A 144 5.45 34.94 -5.93
CA ASN A 144 6.21 35.99 -5.27
C ASN A 144 6.06 35.91 -3.74
N ARG A 145 4.86 35.65 -3.23
CA ARG A 145 4.59 35.48 -1.79
C ARG A 145 5.27 34.23 -1.19
N VAL A 146 5.34 33.14 -1.94
CA VAL A 146 6.08 31.93 -1.55
C VAL A 146 7.60 32.19 -1.58
N SER A 147 8.09 32.91 -2.58
CA SER A 147 9.50 33.33 -2.69
C SER A 147 9.92 34.26 -1.54
N ASP A 148 9.06 35.23 -1.19
CA ASP A 148 9.24 36.12 -0.02
C ASP A 148 9.49 35.31 1.27
N VAL A 149 8.74 34.23 1.50
CA VAL A 149 8.86 33.37 2.70
C VAL A 149 10.19 32.59 2.71
N ILE A 150 10.61 32.06 1.56
CA ILE A 150 11.87 31.30 1.41
C ILE A 150 13.11 32.20 1.56
N GLU A 151 13.04 33.45 1.11
CA GLU A 151 14.12 34.44 1.29
C GLU A 151 14.16 35.02 2.70
N GLN A 152 13.01 35.36 3.30
CA GLN A 152 12.93 35.99 4.62
C GLN A 152 13.32 35.04 5.76
N SER A 153 13.01 33.74 5.64
CA SER A 153 13.56 32.70 6.53
C SER A 153 15.06 32.46 6.35
N GLY A 154 15.64 32.93 5.24
CA GLY A 154 17.02 32.68 4.86
C GLY A 154 17.29 31.29 4.29
N ALA A 155 16.28 30.42 4.16
CA ALA A 155 16.42 29.06 3.67
C ALA A 155 16.96 28.98 2.23
N ALA A 156 16.74 30.01 1.42
CA ALA A 156 17.38 30.19 0.11
C ALA A 156 18.92 30.02 0.16
N LYS A 157 19.57 30.48 1.24
CA LYS A 157 21.03 30.39 1.45
C LYS A 157 21.52 28.96 1.70
N HIS A 158 20.59 28.06 2.03
CA HIS A 158 20.82 26.65 2.33
C HIS A 158 20.26 25.73 1.23
N GLY A 159 19.88 26.30 0.08
CA GLY A 159 19.46 25.56 -1.11
C GLY A 159 17.96 25.33 -1.23
N ALA A 160 17.12 26.01 -0.44
CA ALA A 160 15.68 26.03 -0.69
C ALA A 160 15.35 26.81 -1.97
N THR A 161 14.41 26.30 -2.77
CA THR A 161 14.03 26.87 -4.08
C THR A 161 12.52 27.12 -4.16
N VAL A 162 12.13 27.99 -5.09
CA VAL A 162 10.74 28.10 -5.57
C VAL A 162 10.78 28.02 -7.09
N GLU A 163 10.03 27.08 -7.65
CA GLU A 163 10.07 26.72 -9.07
C GLU A 163 8.68 26.90 -9.70
N GLN A 164 8.65 27.44 -10.93
CA GLN A 164 7.45 27.51 -11.75
C GLN A 164 7.42 26.30 -12.69
N PHE A 165 6.53 25.35 -12.43
CA PHE A 165 6.28 24.23 -13.34
C PHE A 165 5.33 24.70 -14.44
N ALA A 166 5.88 24.94 -15.63
CA ALA A 166 5.16 25.53 -16.75
C ALA A 166 4.22 24.54 -17.45
N HIS A 167 3.01 25.01 -17.80
CA HIS A 167 1.96 24.23 -18.44
C HIS A 167 1.49 24.91 -19.76
N PRO A 168 0.95 24.15 -20.73
CA PRO A 168 0.55 24.70 -22.04
C PRO A 168 -0.64 25.68 -22.00
N TRP A 169 -1.36 25.77 -20.88
CA TRP A 169 -2.48 26.70 -20.68
C TRP A 169 -2.09 28.06 -20.07
N GLY A 170 -0.81 28.27 -19.74
CA GLY A 170 -0.25 29.57 -19.33
C GLY A 170 -0.13 29.78 -17.82
N GLN A 171 -1.14 29.40 -17.03
CA GLN A 171 -0.98 29.33 -15.57
C GLN A 171 -0.03 28.18 -15.20
N PHE A 172 1.00 28.46 -14.39
CA PHE A 172 1.98 27.48 -13.94
C PHE A 172 1.63 26.95 -12.54
N SER A 173 2.08 25.74 -12.22
CA SER A 173 2.10 25.27 -10.83
C SER A 173 3.35 25.78 -10.11
N ILE A 174 3.25 25.96 -8.79
CA ILE A 174 4.37 26.42 -7.95
C ILE A 174 4.85 25.24 -7.11
N ILE A 175 6.17 25.01 -7.09
CA ILE A 175 6.81 24.04 -6.20
C ILE A 175 7.85 24.80 -5.36
N ALA A 176 7.57 25.00 -4.07
CA ALA A 176 8.60 25.39 -3.12
C ALA A 176 9.26 24.12 -2.55
N ARG A 177 10.58 24.08 -2.49
CA ARG A 177 11.35 22.93 -2.03
C ARG A 177 12.34 23.36 -0.94
N VAL A 178 12.25 22.71 0.22
CA VAL A 178 13.22 22.83 1.31
C VAL A 178 14.05 21.54 1.31
N PRO A 179 15.35 21.58 0.99
CA PRO A 179 16.16 20.37 0.84
C PRO A 179 16.37 19.68 2.19
N GLY A 180 16.46 18.35 2.15
CA GLY A 180 16.90 17.54 3.28
C GLY A 180 18.19 16.77 2.99
N GLN A 181 18.67 16.03 4.01
CA GLN A 181 19.84 15.15 3.93
C GLN A 181 19.61 13.96 2.97
N THR A 182 18.37 13.66 2.60
CA THR A 182 18.01 12.59 1.65
C THR A 182 17.05 13.06 0.56
N ASN A 183 17.00 12.29 -0.53
CA ASN A 183 16.09 12.48 -1.67
C ASN A 183 14.64 12.05 -1.40
N LYS A 184 14.35 11.48 -0.23
CA LYS A 184 12.98 11.17 0.22
C LYS A 184 12.20 12.48 0.33
N THR A 185 11.04 12.54 -0.29
CA THR A 185 10.26 13.79 -0.43
C THR A 185 8.92 13.69 0.27
N VAL A 186 8.55 14.71 1.03
CA VAL A 186 7.24 14.91 1.65
C VAL A 186 6.57 16.09 0.95
N VAL A 187 5.36 15.90 0.43
CA VAL A 187 4.61 16.93 -0.31
C VAL A 187 3.38 17.38 0.50
N LEU A 188 3.22 18.67 0.69
CA LEU A 188 1.93 19.30 1.02
C LEU A 188 1.38 19.98 -0.23
N GLY A 189 0.12 19.74 -0.55
CA GLY A 189 -0.54 20.19 -1.77
C GLY A 189 -1.83 20.97 -1.49
N ALA A 190 -2.13 21.88 -2.41
CA ALA A 190 -3.36 22.68 -2.52
C ALA A 190 -3.49 23.09 -4.00
N HIS A 191 -4.67 23.48 -4.49
CA HIS A 191 -4.80 24.03 -5.85
C HIS A 191 -5.06 25.54 -5.86
N GLN A 192 -4.51 26.22 -6.86
CA GLN A 192 -4.45 27.68 -6.89
C GLN A 192 -5.47 28.32 -7.85
N ASP A 193 -6.12 27.54 -8.70
CA ASP A 193 -7.16 28.02 -9.60
C ASP A 193 -8.53 28.12 -8.91
N SER A 194 -9.55 28.46 -9.69
CA SER A 194 -10.97 28.49 -9.30
C SER A 194 -11.81 28.61 -10.57
N ILE A 195 -13.00 28.03 -10.60
CA ILE A 195 -13.93 28.11 -11.72
C ILE A 195 -15.25 28.80 -11.34
N ASN A 196 -15.97 29.26 -12.36
CA ASN A 196 -17.39 29.52 -12.27
C ASN A 196 -18.11 28.57 -13.23
N LEU A 197 -18.77 27.52 -12.72
CA LEU A 197 -19.31 26.45 -13.60
C LEU A 197 -20.39 26.93 -14.59
N PHE A 198 -20.97 28.12 -14.40
CA PHE A 198 -21.93 28.68 -15.35
C PHE A 198 -21.26 29.35 -16.56
N LEU A 199 -20.14 30.06 -16.36
CA LEU A 199 -19.30 30.65 -17.43
C LEU A 199 -17.83 30.80 -16.97
N PRO A 200 -16.98 29.76 -17.08
CA PRO A 200 -15.64 29.70 -16.48
C PRO A 200 -14.72 30.89 -16.77
N SER A 201 -14.77 31.42 -17.99
CA SER A 201 -13.88 32.48 -18.47
C SER A 201 -14.50 33.89 -18.43
N ILE A 202 -15.70 34.07 -17.87
CA ILE A 202 -16.45 35.33 -17.94
C ILE A 202 -16.94 35.77 -16.55
N LEU A 203 -17.58 34.88 -15.80
CA LEU A 203 -18.08 35.19 -14.46
C LEU A 203 -16.94 35.17 -13.43
N ALA A 204 -17.15 35.89 -12.33
CA ALA A 204 -16.18 35.89 -11.25
C ALA A 204 -16.20 34.55 -10.50
N ALA A 205 -15.02 34.12 -10.05
CA ALA A 205 -14.80 32.93 -9.23
C ALA A 205 -13.82 33.30 -8.11
N PRO A 206 -14.29 33.88 -6.99
CA PRO A 206 -13.40 34.31 -5.92
C PRO A 206 -12.63 33.14 -5.31
N GLY A 207 -13.23 31.93 -5.29
CA GLY A 207 -12.57 30.68 -4.88
C GLY A 207 -11.96 30.81 -3.49
N ALA A 208 -12.78 31.13 -2.49
CA ALA A 208 -12.33 31.45 -1.15
C ALA A 208 -12.17 30.20 -0.29
N ASP A 209 -13.14 29.29 -0.30
CA ASP A 209 -12.88 27.92 0.14
C ASP A 209 -12.01 27.22 -0.89
N ASP A 210 -12.47 27.22 -2.14
CA ASP A 210 -12.11 26.29 -3.22
C ASP A 210 -11.15 26.94 -4.24
N ASP A 211 -9.87 26.57 -4.27
CA ASP A 211 -9.08 26.18 -3.09
C ASP A 211 -8.21 27.35 -2.60
N GLY A 212 -8.86 28.50 -2.39
CA GLY A 212 -8.21 29.64 -1.74
C GLY A 212 -7.78 29.32 -0.32
N SER A 213 -8.58 28.53 0.40
CA SER A 213 -8.38 28.23 1.81
C SER A 213 -7.19 27.28 2.01
N GLY A 214 -7.14 26.13 1.34
CA GLY A 214 -5.99 25.21 1.36
C GLY A 214 -4.72 25.90 0.87
N THR A 215 -4.80 26.70 -0.21
CA THR A 215 -3.68 27.50 -0.71
C THR A 215 -3.03 28.37 0.37
N VAL A 216 -3.81 29.12 1.18
CA VAL A 216 -3.24 29.98 2.24
C VAL A 216 -2.87 29.20 3.50
N THR A 217 -3.58 28.10 3.79
CA THR A 217 -3.27 27.17 4.89
C THR A 217 -1.89 26.55 4.71
N ILE A 218 -1.55 26.01 3.52
CA ILE A 218 -0.22 25.43 3.29
C ILE A 218 0.88 26.50 3.16
N LEU A 219 0.55 27.72 2.70
CA LEU A 219 1.49 28.86 2.68
C LEU A 219 1.88 29.31 4.08
N GLU A 220 0.91 29.42 4.99
CA GLU A 220 1.18 29.79 6.38
C GLU A 220 1.90 28.65 7.12
N ALA A 221 1.57 27.38 6.84
CA ALA A 221 2.31 26.22 7.34
C ALA A 221 3.79 26.22 6.89
N LEU A 222 4.09 26.49 5.62
CA LEU A 222 5.48 26.69 5.13
C LEU A 222 6.20 27.81 5.90
N ARG A 223 5.50 28.92 6.18
CA ARG A 223 6.08 30.07 6.87
C ARG A 223 6.31 29.83 8.37
N GLY A 224 5.49 29.03 9.04
CA GLY A 224 5.73 28.60 10.42
C GLY A 224 6.81 27.53 10.52
N LEU A 225 6.82 26.57 9.58
CA LEU A 225 7.86 25.54 9.46
C LEU A 225 9.27 26.13 9.44
N LEU A 226 9.46 27.15 8.60
CA LEU A 226 10.74 27.81 8.37
C LEU A 226 11.16 28.77 9.51
N GLN A 227 10.47 28.74 10.64
CA GLN A 227 10.98 29.29 11.92
C GLN A 227 11.90 28.30 12.65
N SER A 228 11.96 27.04 12.22
CA SER A 228 12.96 26.08 12.70
C SER A 228 14.31 26.33 12.01
N ASP A 229 15.30 26.81 12.76
CA ASP A 229 16.69 26.95 12.28
C ASP A 229 17.22 25.65 11.64
N ALA A 230 16.86 24.48 12.19
CA ALA A 230 17.31 23.20 11.63
C ALA A 230 16.73 22.95 10.23
N ILE A 231 15.43 23.20 10.04
CA ILE A 231 14.73 22.93 8.79
C ILE A 231 15.08 24.01 7.74
N ALA A 232 15.17 25.27 8.15
CA ALA A 232 15.65 26.36 7.28
C ALA A 232 17.10 26.18 6.82
N ARG A 233 17.93 25.44 7.56
CA ARG A 233 19.32 25.09 7.17
C ARG A 233 19.45 23.78 6.39
N GLY A 234 18.35 23.07 6.14
CA GLY A 234 18.35 21.77 5.45
C GLY A 234 18.89 20.60 6.27
N GLU A 235 18.91 20.72 7.61
CA GLU A 235 19.40 19.68 8.53
C GLU A 235 18.38 18.53 8.70
N ALA A 236 17.20 18.67 8.09
CA ALA A 236 16.13 17.70 7.96
C ALA A 236 16.52 16.43 7.14
N PRO A 237 16.39 15.19 7.63
CA PRO A 237 16.51 13.95 6.86
C PRO A 237 15.69 13.89 5.55
N ASN A 238 14.42 14.30 5.56
CA ASN A 238 13.57 14.28 4.37
C ASN A 238 13.49 15.67 3.72
N THR A 239 13.52 15.70 2.40
CA THR A 239 13.21 16.91 1.60
C THR A 239 11.72 17.20 1.71
N VAL A 240 11.37 18.49 1.83
CA VAL A 240 9.97 18.94 1.94
C VAL A 240 9.62 19.76 0.71
N GLU A 241 8.43 19.55 0.17
CA GLU A 241 7.89 20.35 -0.92
C GLU A 241 6.48 20.84 -0.59
N PHE A 242 6.19 22.08 -0.98
CA PHE A 242 4.87 22.68 -0.94
C PHE A 242 4.46 22.99 -2.37
N HIS A 243 3.36 22.39 -2.81
CA HIS A 243 2.86 22.42 -4.18
C HIS A 243 1.56 23.22 -4.23
N TRP A 244 1.50 24.19 -5.13
CA TRP A 244 0.26 24.85 -5.53
C TRP A 244 -0.04 24.45 -6.97
N TYR A 245 -1.00 23.56 -7.15
CA TYR A 245 -1.38 23.02 -8.44
C TYR A 245 -2.12 24.06 -9.28
N SER A 246 -2.18 23.83 -10.59
CA SER A 246 -2.89 24.66 -11.56
C SER A 246 -3.76 23.73 -12.38
N ALA A 247 -4.96 24.16 -12.73
CA ALA A 247 -5.91 23.35 -13.49
C ALA A 247 -6.31 22.05 -12.78
N GLU A 248 -6.54 22.10 -11.45
CA GLU A 248 -7.41 21.08 -10.81
C GLU A 248 -8.73 21.07 -11.56
N GLU A 249 -9.32 22.26 -11.71
CA GLU A 249 -10.67 22.48 -12.25
C GLU A 249 -10.84 21.99 -13.71
N GLY A 250 -9.73 21.75 -14.40
CA GLY A 250 -9.68 21.12 -15.71
C GLY A 250 -9.74 19.58 -15.70
N GLY A 251 -9.69 18.94 -14.53
CA GLY A 251 -9.54 17.50 -14.31
C GLY A 251 -8.12 17.10 -13.84
N MET A 252 -7.62 17.71 -12.76
CA MET A 252 -6.28 17.45 -12.15
C MET A 252 -5.11 17.57 -13.14
N LEU A 253 -5.14 18.52 -14.06
CA LEU A 253 -4.17 18.59 -15.16
C LEU A 253 -2.75 18.93 -14.68
N GLY A 254 -2.59 19.89 -13.77
CA GLY A 254 -1.26 20.31 -13.30
C GLY A 254 -0.58 19.32 -12.35
N SER A 255 -1.34 18.72 -11.43
CA SER A 255 -0.81 17.67 -10.54
C SER A 255 -0.47 16.39 -11.31
N GLN A 256 -1.28 15.99 -12.30
CA GLN A 256 -0.91 14.89 -13.19
C GLN A 256 0.41 15.16 -13.90
N ALA A 257 0.60 16.34 -14.51
CA ALA A 257 1.85 16.67 -15.20
C ALA A 257 3.08 16.63 -14.27
N ILE A 258 2.93 17.10 -13.02
CA ILE A 258 3.98 17.03 -11.99
C ILE A 258 4.27 15.58 -11.60
N PHE A 259 3.26 14.79 -11.21
CA PHE A 259 3.49 13.42 -10.74
C PHE A 259 3.91 12.45 -11.86
N SER A 260 3.45 12.70 -13.10
CA SER A 260 3.94 12.08 -14.33
C SER A 260 5.43 12.36 -14.55
N GLN A 261 5.87 13.61 -14.39
CA GLN A 261 7.29 13.96 -14.45
C GLN A 261 8.09 13.36 -13.30
N TYR A 262 7.57 13.39 -12.07
CA TYR A 262 8.22 12.80 -10.89
C TYR A 262 8.40 11.29 -11.06
N LYS A 263 7.46 10.60 -11.72
CA LYS A 263 7.56 9.18 -12.06
C LYS A 263 8.64 8.91 -13.10
N ARG A 264 8.75 9.74 -14.15
CA ARG A 264 9.84 9.69 -15.13
C ARG A 264 11.21 9.89 -14.47
N ASP A 265 11.31 10.87 -13.57
CA ASP A 265 12.54 11.24 -12.86
C ASP A 265 12.85 10.36 -11.64
N ARG A 266 11.98 9.38 -11.33
CA ARG A 266 12.10 8.46 -10.18
C ARG A 266 12.25 9.18 -8.83
N ARG A 267 11.49 10.27 -8.63
CA ARG A 267 11.41 10.99 -7.34
C ARG A 267 10.85 10.07 -6.26
N ASP A 268 11.47 10.09 -5.08
CA ASP A 268 11.11 9.19 -3.97
C ASP A 268 10.13 9.85 -2.98
N VAL A 269 8.90 10.09 -3.43
CA VAL A 269 7.85 10.71 -2.59
C VAL A 269 7.32 9.69 -1.58
N LYS A 270 7.37 10.06 -0.29
CA LYS A 270 6.96 9.23 0.86
C LYS A 270 5.62 9.63 1.45
N ALA A 271 5.13 10.83 1.17
CA ALA A 271 3.78 11.26 1.50
C ALA A 271 3.39 12.43 0.61
N MET A 272 2.12 12.47 0.22
CA MET A 272 1.46 13.65 -0.33
C MET A 272 0.18 13.90 0.49
N LEU A 273 0.06 15.08 1.09
CA LEU A 273 -1.16 15.52 1.77
C LEU A 273 -1.78 16.65 0.96
N GLN A 274 -2.98 16.42 0.40
CA GLN A 274 -3.81 17.50 -0.12
C GLN A 274 -4.57 18.16 1.03
N GLN A 275 -4.52 19.48 1.06
CA GLN A 275 -5.43 20.35 1.82
C GLN A 275 -6.31 21.06 0.80
N ASP A 276 -7.61 20.82 0.83
CA ASP A 276 -8.56 21.30 -0.17
C ASP A 276 -9.93 21.54 0.50
N MET A 277 -10.44 22.77 0.41
CA MET A 277 -11.52 23.32 1.22
C MET A 277 -11.26 23.12 2.72
N THR A 278 -10.62 24.09 3.36
CA THR A 278 -10.23 24.07 4.79
C THR A 278 -11.00 25.11 5.62
N GLY A 279 -12.08 25.70 5.09
CA GLY A 279 -12.66 26.94 5.60
C GLY A 279 -14.08 26.87 6.18
N TYR A 280 -15.01 26.11 5.60
CA TYR A 280 -16.44 26.25 5.89
C TYR A 280 -17.02 25.18 6.83
N THR A 281 -17.16 25.57 8.10
CA THR A 281 -17.78 24.74 9.14
C THR A 281 -19.29 24.94 9.30
N GLN A 282 -19.85 26.03 8.75
CA GLN A 282 -21.24 26.42 8.99
C GLN A 282 -22.24 25.32 8.59
N GLY A 283 -22.00 24.59 7.49
CA GLY A 283 -22.88 23.49 7.07
C GLY A 283 -22.95 22.35 8.09
N ALA A 284 -21.81 21.97 8.68
CA ALA A 284 -21.76 20.95 9.73
C ALA A 284 -22.48 21.42 11.00
N LEU A 285 -22.25 22.68 11.41
CA LEU A 285 -22.90 23.29 12.58
C LEU A 285 -24.43 23.41 12.40
N GLU A 286 -24.90 23.77 11.20
CA GLU A 286 -26.34 23.83 10.87
C GLU A 286 -26.99 22.44 10.81
N ALA A 287 -26.23 21.40 10.45
CA ALA A 287 -26.66 20.00 10.55
C ALA A 287 -26.63 19.44 11.98
N GLY A 288 -26.16 20.22 12.97
CA GLY A 288 -26.03 19.78 14.37
C GLY A 288 -24.84 18.83 14.61
N ARG A 289 -23.88 18.78 13.68
CA ARG A 289 -22.62 18.04 13.80
C ARG A 289 -21.62 18.82 14.66
N GLN A 290 -20.61 18.13 15.19
CA GLN A 290 -19.47 18.81 15.82
C GLN A 290 -18.49 19.32 14.76
N GLU A 291 -17.73 20.36 15.09
CA GLU A 291 -16.61 20.82 14.27
C GLU A 291 -15.48 19.79 14.33
N ALA A 292 -15.03 19.32 13.17
CA ALA A 292 -14.03 18.26 13.01
C ALA A 292 -13.44 18.30 11.60
N ILE A 293 -12.16 17.98 11.44
CA ILE A 293 -11.50 17.89 10.13
C ILE A 293 -12.04 16.67 9.37
N GLY A 294 -12.55 16.86 8.16
CA GLY A 294 -12.90 15.77 7.24
C GLY A 294 -11.65 15.09 6.70
N ILE A 295 -11.50 13.78 6.94
CA ILE A 295 -10.41 12.96 6.40
C ILE A 295 -10.98 11.97 5.38
N MET A 296 -10.42 11.97 4.17
CA MET A 296 -10.85 11.05 3.11
C MET A 296 -10.43 9.61 3.39
N VAL A 297 -11.32 8.66 3.10
CA VAL A 297 -11.10 7.21 3.26
C VAL A 297 -11.42 6.38 2.01
N ASP A 298 -11.53 7.02 0.84
CA ASP A 298 -11.51 6.42 -0.49
C ASP A 298 -10.41 7.03 -1.38
N TYR A 299 -9.85 6.24 -2.29
CA TYR A 299 -8.79 6.61 -3.25
C TYR A 299 -7.45 7.16 -2.67
N VAL A 300 -7.27 6.98 -1.36
CA VAL A 300 -6.09 7.37 -0.55
C VAL A 300 -5.26 6.17 -0.08
N ASP A 301 -4.02 6.41 0.33
CA ASP A 301 -3.18 5.44 1.04
C ASP A 301 -3.65 5.28 2.50
N GLN A 302 -3.96 4.04 2.89
CA GLN A 302 -4.51 3.73 4.21
C GLN A 302 -3.52 4.02 5.36
N GLY A 303 -2.21 3.86 5.14
CA GLY A 303 -1.20 4.14 6.14
C GLY A 303 -1.07 5.64 6.39
N LEU A 304 -1.02 6.44 5.32
CA LEU A 304 -0.93 7.90 5.42
C LEU A 304 -2.22 8.51 5.97
N THR A 305 -3.38 7.97 5.58
CA THR A 305 -4.68 8.36 6.13
C THR A 305 -4.81 7.98 7.62
N GLN A 306 -4.29 6.83 8.07
CA GLN A 306 -4.28 6.53 9.50
C GLN A 306 -3.31 7.44 10.28
N PHE A 307 -2.12 7.69 9.74
CA PHE A 307 -1.18 8.66 10.31
C PHE A 307 -1.82 10.05 10.44
N LEU A 308 -2.55 10.51 9.42
CA LEU A 308 -3.29 11.78 9.41
C LEU A 308 -4.40 11.83 10.48
N LYS A 309 -5.07 10.70 10.76
CA LYS A 309 -6.05 10.57 11.86
C LYS A 309 -5.40 10.66 13.23
N ASP A 310 -4.32 9.92 13.44
CA ASP A 310 -3.58 9.89 14.72
C ASP A 310 -2.97 11.26 15.02
N VAL A 311 -2.51 11.92 13.95
CA VAL A 311 -2.22 13.35 13.84
C VAL A 311 -3.39 14.17 14.35
N THR A 312 -4.53 14.29 13.67
CA THR A 312 -5.60 15.20 14.12
C THR A 312 -6.04 14.91 15.56
N ASN A 313 -6.20 13.63 15.94
CA ASN A 313 -6.75 13.22 17.23
C ASN A 313 -5.95 13.61 18.46
N THR A 314 -4.63 13.40 18.46
CA THR A 314 -3.82 13.56 19.68
C THR A 314 -3.53 15.04 19.96
N TYR A 315 -4.13 15.93 19.17
CA TYR A 315 -3.47 17.19 18.89
C TYR A 315 -4.34 18.39 18.50
N CYS A 316 -5.12 18.34 17.42
CA CYS A 316 -5.92 19.49 16.98
C CYS A 316 -6.95 19.82 18.07
N GLY A 317 -7.40 21.07 18.16
CA GLY A 317 -8.45 21.49 19.09
C GLY A 317 -9.79 20.81 18.80
N ILE A 318 -9.94 20.30 17.58
CA ILE A 318 -11.05 19.52 17.07
C ILE A 318 -10.58 18.11 16.66
N GLY A 319 -11.49 17.14 16.70
CA GLY A 319 -11.22 15.79 16.19
C GLY A 319 -11.27 15.71 14.67
N TYR A 320 -11.19 14.50 14.12
CA TYR A 320 -11.51 14.24 12.71
C TYR A 320 -12.87 13.54 12.56
N ILE A 321 -13.38 13.55 11.32
CA ILE A 321 -14.47 12.69 10.86
C ILE A 321 -14.10 12.03 9.54
N GLU A 322 -14.38 10.73 9.41
CA GLU A 322 -14.13 10.02 8.15
C GLU A 322 -15.18 10.38 7.11
N THR A 323 -14.76 10.78 5.92
CA THR A 323 -15.67 11.11 4.82
C THR A 323 -15.18 10.58 3.47
N ARG A 324 -16.01 10.73 2.44
CA ARG A 324 -15.78 10.18 1.10
C ARG A 324 -16.20 11.18 0.03
N CYS A 325 -15.39 11.32 -1.00
CA CYS A 325 -15.66 12.21 -2.13
C CYS A 325 -15.68 11.50 -3.50
N GLY A 326 -15.45 10.19 -3.55
CA GLY A 326 -15.50 9.42 -4.78
C GLY A 326 -14.20 9.50 -5.60
N TYR A 327 -14.25 8.94 -6.81
CA TYR A 327 -13.10 8.96 -7.70
C TYR A 327 -12.81 10.37 -8.23
N ALA A 328 -11.56 10.64 -8.57
CA ALA A 328 -11.14 11.90 -9.23
C ALA A 328 -11.51 13.16 -8.43
N CYS A 329 -11.36 13.09 -7.11
CA CYS A 329 -11.89 14.06 -6.16
C CYS A 329 -11.04 15.34 -6.04
N SER A 330 -9.72 15.20 -6.06
CA SER A 330 -8.73 16.30 -5.98
C SER A 330 -7.32 15.76 -6.28
N ASP A 331 -6.29 16.61 -6.28
CA ASP A 331 -4.90 16.31 -6.73
C ASP A 331 -4.20 15.13 -6.03
N HIS A 332 -4.66 14.73 -4.84
CA HIS A 332 -4.21 13.48 -4.20
C HIS A 332 -4.40 12.27 -5.13
N THR A 333 -5.46 12.28 -5.96
CA THR A 333 -5.73 11.24 -6.96
C THR A 333 -4.59 11.12 -7.99
N SER A 334 -3.95 12.24 -8.36
CA SER A 334 -2.79 12.23 -9.26
C SER A 334 -1.57 11.57 -8.62
N ALA A 335 -1.28 11.90 -7.35
CA ALA A 335 -0.20 11.27 -6.60
C ALA A 335 -0.43 9.75 -6.46
N SER A 336 -1.63 9.34 -6.05
CA SER A 336 -2.09 7.95 -6.01
C SER A 336 -1.95 7.25 -7.38
N LYS A 337 -2.37 7.90 -8.47
CA LYS A 337 -2.31 7.34 -9.84
C LYS A 337 -0.89 7.07 -10.33
N TYR A 338 0.10 7.89 -9.94
CA TYR A 338 1.50 7.61 -10.24
C TYR A 338 2.18 6.72 -9.19
N GLY A 339 1.45 6.22 -8.19
CA GLY A 339 1.91 5.23 -7.21
C GLY A 339 2.67 5.81 -6.02
N TYR A 340 2.37 7.05 -5.66
CA TYR A 340 2.86 7.71 -4.46
C TYR A 340 1.78 7.70 -3.36
N PRO A 341 2.13 7.48 -2.08
CA PRO A 341 1.15 7.49 -0.99
C PRO A 341 0.55 8.88 -0.83
N ALA A 342 -0.77 8.99 -0.92
CA ALA A 342 -1.50 10.25 -0.88
C ALA A 342 -2.71 10.18 0.06
N ALA A 343 -2.97 11.27 0.79
CA ALA A 343 -4.14 11.47 1.63
C ALA A 343 -4.70 12.88 1.44
N MET A 344 -5.94 13.11 1.88
CA MET A 344 -6.62 14.40 1.77
C MET A 344 -7.35 14.75 3.07
N ALA A 345 -7.21 16.01 3.48
CA ALA A 345 -8.00 16.65 4.51
C ALA A 345 -8.87 17.77 3.91
N THR A 346 -10.06 17.95 4.49
CA THR A 346 -11.06 18.96 4.10
C THR A 346 -11.88 19.41 5.33
N GLU A 347 -12.71 20.44 5.19
CA GLU A 347 -13.40 21.16 6.26
C GLU A 347 -14.45 20.38 7.07
N SER A 348 -15.07 19.35 6.48
CA SER A 348 -16.16 18.58 7.10
C SER A 348 -16.52 17.33 6.29
N GLU A 349 -17.60 16.64 6.66
CA GLU A 349 -18.21 15.64 5.78
C GLU A 349 -18.72 16.27 4.47
N MET A 350 -18.48 15.60 3.33
CA MET A 350 -18.85 16.10 1.99
C MET A 350 -20.35 16.39 1.81
N GLU A 351 -21.22 15.79 2.61
CA GLU A 351 -22.65 16.15 2.65
C GLU A 351 -22.86 17.63 3.06
N THR A 352 -22.03 18.12 3.99
CA THR A 352 -22.13 19.44 4.63
C THR A 352 -21.15 20.49 4.13
N SER A 353 -20.21 20.13 3.26
CA SER A 353 -19.26 21.06 2.64
C SER A 353 -19.94 22.24 1.92
N ASN A 354 -19.20 23.32 1.67
CA ASN A 354 -19.73 24.58 1.15
C ASN A 354 -20.47 24.45 -0.19
N LYS A 355 -21.82 24.49 -0.18
CA LYS A 355 -22.66 24.44 -1.39
C LYS A 355 -22.68 25.75 -2.22
N LYS A 356 -21.62 26.56 -2.11
CA LYS A 356 -21.38 27.81 -2.89
C LYS A 356 -20.12 27.73 -3.74
N ILE A 357 -19.32 26.66 -3.62
CA ILE A 357 -18.13 26.42 -4.45
C ILE A 357 -18.44 26.52 -5.95
N HIS A 358 -17.41 26.83 -6.74
CA HIS A 358 -17.52 27.13 -8.16
C HIS A 358 -18.53 28.24 -8.55
N THR A 359 -18.83 29.20 -7.64
CA THR A 359 -19.73 30.34 -7.92
C THR A 359 -19.15 31.70 -7.50
N THR A 360 -19.86 32.78 -7.84
CA THR A 360 -19.55 34.13 -7.35
C THR A 360 -19.74 34.33 -5.84
N ASP A 361 -20.43 33.41 -5.15
CA ASP A 361 -20.80 33.52 -3.73
C ASP A 361 -19.96 32.63 -2.79
N ASP A 362 -19.03 31.82 -3.31
CA ASP A 362 -17.91 31.37 -2.48
C ASP A 362 -17.02 32.58 -2.14
N ARG A 363 -16.91 32.90 -0.84
CA ARG A 363 -16.30 34.14 -0.31
C ARG A 363 -15.84 33.99 1.13
N VAL A 364 -14.70 34.62 1.44
CA VAL A 364 -14.02 34.69 2.75
C VAL A 364 -14.95 34.86 3.94
N LYS A 365 -15.99 35.71 3.81
CA LYS A 365 -16.99 35.99 4.86
C LYS A 365 -17.82 34.78 5.34
N TYR A 366 -17.69 33.61 4.71
CA TYR A 366 -18.35 32.37 5.12
C TYR A 366 -17.41 31.42 5.89
N LEU A 367 -16.11 31.73 5.94
CA LEU A 367 -15.08 30.80 6.41
C LEU A 367 -14.73 31.05 7.88
N SER A 368 -14.32 30.00 8.58
CA SER A 368 -13.74 30.07 9.91
C SER A 368 -12.22 30.09 9.80
N PHE A 369 -11.60 31.27 9.99
CA PHE A 369 -10.14 31.35 10.09
C PHE A 369 -9.57 30.65 11.33
N ASP A 370 -10.40 30.28 12.32
CA ASP A 370 -10.01 29.37 13.39
C ASP A 370 -10.00 27.90 12.92
N HIS A 371 -10.92 27.50 12.03
CA HIS A 371 -10.92 26.15 11.45
C HIS A 371 -9.78 25.95 10.44
N MET A 372 -9.56 26.92 9.54
CA MET A 372 -8.37 26.94 8.69
C MET A 372 -7.09 26.91 9.53
N LEU A 373 -7.14 27.46 10.75
CA LEU A 373 -6.04 27.39 11.70
C LEU A 373 -5.80 25.95 12.17
N GLU A 374 -6.83 25.18 12.50
CA GLU A 374 -6.71 23.77 12.93
C GLU A 374 -6.06 22.90 11.82
N HIS A 375 -6.37 23.14 10.54
CA HIS A 375 -5.66 22.53 9.41
C HIS A 375 -4.16 22.90 9.33
N ALA A 376 -3.73 23.94 10.04
CA ALA A 376 -2.35 24.37 10.19
C ALA A 376 -1.78 24.26 11.64
N LYS A 377 -2.58 23.90 12.67
CA LYS A 377 -2.22 24.13 14.08
C LYS A 377 -2.79 23.15 15.13
N ARG A 378 -1.98 22.99 16.19
CA ARG A 378 -2.20 23.30 17.63
C ARG A 378 -3.64 23.58 18.16
N PRO A 379 -3.99 23.05 19.36
CA PRO A 379 -5.31 23.15 19.96
C PRO A 379 -5.47 24.30 20.96
N HIS A 380 -6.66 24.32 21.59
CA HIS A 380 -7.13 25.34 22.51
C HIS A 380 -7.36 24.83 23.97
N ASN A 381 -6.31 24.38 24.68
CA ASN A 381 -6.37 24.35 26.15
C ASN A 381 -4.99 24.40 26.85
N GLN A 382 -5.01 24.69 28.16
CA GLN A 382 -3.82 24.66 29.00
C GLN A 382 -3.56 23.26 29.58
N THR A 383 -2.27 22.90 29.66
CA THR A 383 -1.71 21.58 30.05
C THR A 383 -1.87 20.47 28.99
N LEU A 384 -0.71 19.89 28.61
CA LEU A 384 -0.47 18.93 27.52
C LEU A 384 -0.44 19.59 26.12
N ASP A 385 0.64 19.36 25.36
CA ASP A 385 1.14 20.25 24.28
C ASP A 385 1.35 19.55 22.90
N PRO A 386 0.58 19.93 21.85
CA PRO A 386 0.61 19.28 20.50
C PRO A 386 1.41 19.82 19.26
N ILE A 387 2.20 18.95 18.56
CA ILE A 387 2.03 18.39 17.14
C ILE A 387 2.24 19.40 15.90
N ILE A 388 2.37 19.16 14.56
CA ILE A 388 2.91 18.16 13.58
C ILE A 388 3.27 18.85 12.22
N ILE A 389 4.08 18.18 11.39
CA ILE A 389 3.72 17.36 10.18
C ILE A 389 5.05 17.04 9.56
N VAL A 390 5.77 18.12 9.31
CA VAL A 390 7.03 18.12 8.60
C VAL A 390 8.15 17.73 9.55
N GLN A 391 8.21 18.28 10.78
CA GLN A 391 9.30 17.98 11.73
C GLN A 391 9.34 16.52 12.23
N SER A 392 8.19 15.83 12.29
CA SER A 392 8.10 14.39 12.63
C SER A 392 8.51 13.45 11.49
N LEU A 393 8.81 14.00 10.31
CA LEU A 393 9.46 13.30 9.22
C LEU A 393 10.96 13.69 9.14
N ILE A 394 11.50 14.33 10.19
CA ILE A 394 12.66 15.23 10.07
C ILE A 394 13.69 15.17 11.22
N GLU A 395 13.59 14.21 12.14
CA GLU A 395 14.77 13.68 12.86
C GLU A 395 14.68 12.14 12.87
N TRP A 396 15.82 11.45 12.95
CA TRP A 396 16.10 10.24 12.15
C TRP A 396 14.94 9.24 11.80
N TYR A 397 14.55 8.26 12.59
CA TYR A 397 15.43 7.29 13.24
C TYR A 397 14.85 5.87 13.23
N GLY A 398 15.66 4.86 13.52
CA GLY A 398 15.45 3.50 12.99
C GLY A 398 15.08 2.41 14.01
N THR A 399 14.00 1.69 13.72
CA THR A 399 13.87 0.25 13.96
C THR A 399 14.07 -0.51 12.65
N HIS A 400 14.45 -1.78 12.71
CA HIS A 400 14.82 -2.53 11.50
C HIS A 400 13.60 -2.87 10.64
N LEU A 401 13.58 -2.38 9.40
CA LEU A 401 13.10 -3.22 8.29
C LEU A 401 13.94 -4.50 8.32
N ALA A 402 13.29 -5.65 8.47
CA ALA A 402 13.98 -6.95 8.45
C ALA A 402 14.35 -7.33 7.01
N THR A 403 15.25 -6.57 6.40
CA THR A 403 16.05 -7.05 5.27
C THR A 403 16.97 -8.14 5.82
N MET A 404 16.68 -9.40 5.53
CA MET A 404 17.71 -10.43 5.66
C MET A 404 18.86 -10.06 4.72
N GLU A 405 20.05 -9.89 5.27
CA GLU A 405 21.24 -9.61 4.48
C GLU A 405 21.65 -10.86 3.70
N ALA A 406 22.37 -10.69 2.58
CA ALA A 406 22.85 -11.83 1.79
C ALA A 406 23.85 -12.74 2.55
N THR A 407 24.25 -12.33 3.75
CA THR A 407 25.08 -13.04 4.73
C THR A 407 24.29 -13.81 5.79
N ASP A 408 22.98 -13.63 5.90
CA ASP A 408 22.18 -14.30 6.93
C ASP A 408 22.00 -15.80 6.64
N PRO A 409 21.99 -16.66 7.68
CA PRO A 409 21.72 -18.08 7.50
C PRO A 409 20.39 -18.32 6.78
N TYR A 410 20.45 -19.15 5.73
CA TYR A 410 19.33 -19.51 4.86
C TYR A 410 18.70 -18.36 4.05
N ALA A 411 19.38 -17.21 3.87
CA ALA A 411 18.84 -16.09 3.09
C ALA A 411 18.55 -16.45 1.62
N LYS A 412 19.45 -17.17 0.95
CA LYS A 412 19.26 -17.63 -0.44
C LYS A 412 18.12 -18.65 -0.54
N GLU A 413 18.11 -19.60 0.40
CA GLU A 413 17.07 -20.62 0.55
C GLU A 413 15.69 -19.98 0.67
N LEU A 414 15.54 -19.00 1.57
CA LEU A 414 14.30 -18.26 1.74
C LEU A 414 13.94 -17.45 0.49
N GLN A 415 14.90 -16.79 -0.18
CA GLN A 415 14.63 -16.02 -1.39
C GLN A 415 14.02 -16.89 -2.51
N ILE A 416 14.65 -18.03 -2.82
CA ILE A 416 14.16 -18.94 -3.86
C ILE A 416 12.84 -19.61 -3.43
N ALA A 417 12.72 -20.00 -2.15
CA ALA A 417 11.48 -20.57 -1.62
C ALA A 417 10.29 -19.60 -1.72
N CYS A 418 10.46 -18.35 -1.26
CA CYS A 418 9.45 -17.31 -1.35
C CYS A 418 9.05 -17.02 -2.80
N LEU A 419 10.03 -16.90 -3.72
CA LEU A 419 9.77 -16.66 -5.14
C LEU A 419 9.03 -17.83 -5.80
N THR A 420 9.44 -19.07 -5.57
CA THR A 420 8.79 -20.23 -6.22
C THR A 420 7.43 -20.55 -5.63
N VAL A 421 7.19 -20.28 -4.34
CA VAL A 421 5.85 -20.37 -3.72
C VAL A 421 4.93 -19.26 -4.24
N GLN A 422 5.44 -18.05 -4.50
CA GLN A 422 4.67 -17.00 -5.17
C GLN A 422 4.33 -17.42 -6.62
N ARG A 423 5.27 -17.96 -7.39
CA ARG A 423 5.02 -18.45 -8.75
C ARG A 423 4.01 -19.61 -8.78
N ALA A 424 4.06 -20.53 -7.82
CA ALA A 424 3.07 -21.60 -7.67
C ALA A 424 1.69 -21.07 -7.24
N THR A 425 1.62 -20.03 -6.39
CA THR A 425 0.37 -19.30 -6.06
C THR A 425 -0.30 -18.72 -7.31
N LEU A 426 0.48 -18.16 -8.26
CA LEU A 426 -0.09 -17.69 -9.52
C LEU A 426 -0.70 -18.83 -10.34
N LEU A 427 -0.07 -20.01 -10.30
CA LEU A 427 -0.52 -21.21 -10.99
C LEU A 427 -1.86 -21.71 -10.43
N THR A 428 -1.98 -21.82 -9.11
CA THR A 428 -3.21 -22.30 -8.46
C THR A 428 -4.37 -21.32 -8.62
N LYS A 429 -4.13 -20.00 -8.51
CA LYS A 429 -5.17 -18.97 -8.76
C LYS A 429 -5.66 -18.96 -10.21
N LYS A 430 -4.77 -19.04 -11.21
CA LYS A 430 -5.14 -19.18 -12.63
C LYS A 430 -6.08 -20.37 -12.88
N LEU A 431 -5.79 -21.51 -12.24
CA LEU A 431 -6.58 -22.72 -12.44
C LEU A 431 -7.92 -22.66 -11.70
N LEU A 432 -7.95 -22.10 -10.49
CA LEU A 432 -9.18 -21.82 -9.76
C LEU A 432 -10.12 -20.89 -10.55
N GLU A 433 -9.58 -19.83 -11.16
CA GLU A 433 -10.33 -18.98 -12.09
C GLU A 433 -10.93 -19.77 -13.27
N ALA A 434 -10.21 -20.76 -13.81
CA ALA A 434 -10.71 -21.58 -14.91
C ALA A 434 -11.84 -22.52 -14.47
N VAL A 435 -11.78 -23.05 -13.23
CA VAL A 435 -12.84 -23.84 -12.59
C VAL A 435 -14.09 -22.96 -12.36
N ASP A 436 -13.93 -21.76 -11.80
CA ASP A 436 -15.06 -20.83 -11.57
C ASP A 436 -15.70 -20.32 -12.87
N LYS A 437 -14.94 -20.22 -13.95
CA LYS A 437 -15.45 -19.93 -15.31
C LYS A 437 -16.13 -21.13 -15.98
N GLY A 438 -16.24 -22.27 -15.31
CA GLY A 438 -16.93 -23.47 -15.80
C GLY A 438 -16.14 -24.29 -16.82
N SER A 439 -14.80 -24.14 -16.87
CA SER A 439 -13.93 -24.94 -17.76
C SER A 439 -13.78 -26.39 -17.30
N PHE A 440 -14.15 -26.68 -16.05
CA PHE A 440 -14.10 -27.99 -15.39
C PHE A 440 -15.35 -28.17 -14.52
N ASP A 441 -15.72 -29.42 -14.21
CA ASP A 441 -16.78 -29.71 -13.24
C ASP A 441 -16.23 -29.58 -11.81
N LYS A 442 -17.04 -29.08 -10.86
CA LYS A 442 -16.66 -29.01 -9.43
C LYS A 442 -16.81 -30.36 -8.70
N ASN A 443 -17.21 -31.40 -9.41
CA ASN A 443 -17.23 -32.81 -8.98
C ASN A 443 -16.13 -33.65 -9.65
N ASP A 444 -15.22 -33.02 -10.41
CA ASP A 444 -14.07 -33.64 -11.07
C ASP A 444 -12.80 -33.22 -10.33
N ASP A 445 -12.02 -34.17 -9.80
CA ASP A 445 -10.78 -33.91 -9.06
C ASP A 445 -9.61 -33.48 -9.98
N THR A 446 -9.77 -33.63 -11.31
CA THR A 446 -8.77 -33.28 -12.33
C THR A 446 -8.13 -31.88 -12.18
N PRO A 447 -8.85 -30.79 -11.85
CA PRO A 447 -8.22 -29.48 -11.68
C PRO A 447 -7.25 -29.46 -10.51
N VAL A 448 -7.58 -30.14 -9.40
CA VAL A 448 -6.69 -30.15 -8.23
C VAL A 448 -5.45 -30.98 -8.55
N THR A 449 -5.65 -32.17 -9.14
CA THR A 449 -4.57 -33.01 -9.68
C THR A 449 -3.62 -32.26 -10.63
N ILE A 450 -4.16 -31.37 -11.49
CA ILE A 450 -3.33 -30.53 -12.38
C ILE A 450 -2.55 -29.47 -11.58
N ALA A 451 -3.16 -28.81 -10.59
CA ALA A 451 -2.48 -27.86 -9.71
C ALA A 451 -1.35 -28.52 -8.91
N ASP A 452 -1.61 -29.68 -8.29
CA ASP A 452 -0.67 -30.38 -7.43
C ASP A 452 0.61 -30.77 -8.18
N PHE A 453 0.47 -31.45 -9.32
CA PHE A 453 1.61 -31.83 -10.15
C PHE A 453 2.38 -30.61 -10.69
N ALA A 454 1.68 -29.56 -11.12
CA ALA A 454 2.30 -28.39 -11.72
C ALA A 454 3.03 -27.51 -10.69
N ALA A 455 2.46 -27.34 -9.50
CA ALA A 455 3.11 -26.66 -8.38
C ALA A 455 4.31 -27.46 -7.87
N GLN A 456 4.19 -28.79 -7.67
CA GLN A 456 5.32 -29.65 -7.30
C GLN A 456 6.47 -29.54 -8.32
N ALA A 457 6.16 -29.62 -9.63
CA ALA A 457 7.17 -29.48 -10.68
C ALA A 457 7.89 -28.12 -10.66
N LEU A 458 7.16 -27.00 -10.58
CA LEU A 458 7.77 -25.66 -10.57
C LEU A 458 8.58 -25.38 -9.30
N ILE A 459 8.15 -25.89 -8.15
CA ILE A 459 8.86 -25.73 -6.87
C ILE A 459 10.14 -26.55 -6.87
N ILE A 460 10.07 -27.84 -7.22
CA ILE A 460 11.26 -28.71 -7.26
C ILE A 460 12.24 -28.22 -8.35
N ALA A 461 11.76 -27.78 -9.52
CA ALA A 461 12.61 -27.21 -10.58
C ALA A 461 13.49 -26.07 -10.07
N ALA A 462 12.91 -25.05 -9.42
CA ALA A 462 13.63 -23.89 -8.94
C ALA A 462 14.61 -24.24 -7.81
N ILE A 463 14.16 -25.02 -6.82
CA ILE A 463 14.97 -25.36 -5.65
C ILE A 463 16.10 -26.32 -6.01
N HIS A 464 15.84 -27.39 -6.78
CA HIS A 464 16.87 -28.34 -7.22
C HIS A 464 17.92 -27.65 -8.12
N ARG A 465 17.51 -26.69 -8.96
CA ARG A 465 18.46 -25.88 -9.74
C ARG A 465 19.37 -25.02 -8.88
N ALA A 466 18.88 -24.52 -7.74
CA ALA A 466 19.64 -23.72 -6.80
C ALA A 466 20.45 -24.55 -5.78
N PHE A 467 20.02 -25.79 -5.49
CA PHE A 467 20.55 -26.70 -4.47
C PHE A 467 20.45 -28.16 -4.97
N PRO A 468 21.38 -28.61 -5.84
CA PRO A 468 21.25 -29.89 -6.57
C PRO A 468 21.52 -31.13 -5.71
N ASP A 469 22.11 -30.98 -4.52
CA ASP A 469 22.41 -32.06 -3.59
C ASP A 469 21.33 -32.23 -2.48
N ASP A 470 20.31 -31.35 -2.44
CA ASP A 470 19.22 -31.41 -1.45
C ASP A 470 18.16 -32.47 -1.84
N VAL A 471 17.57 -33.13 -0.85
CA VAL A 471 16.50 -34.14 -1.04
C VAL A 471 15.13 -33.46 -1.13
N PHE A 472 14.16 -34.08 -1.82
CA PHE A 472 12.79 -33.56 -1.93
C PHE A 472 11.75 -34.54 -1.35
N VAL A 473 10.74 -34.01 -0.67
CA VAL A 473 9.65 -34.77 -0.04
C VAL A 473 8.32 -34.05 -0.33
N GLY A 474 7.77 -34.28 -1.52
CA GLY A 474 6.42 -33.84 -1.91
C GLY A 474 5.41 -34.98 -1.81
N GLU A 475 4.11 -34.69 -1.73
CA GLU A 475 3.05 -35.71 -1.75
C GLU A 475 3.09 -36.52 -3.07
N GLU A 476 3.19 -35.82 -4.20
CA GLU A 476 2.81 -36.34 -5.51
C GLU A 476 3.83 -37.24 -6.21
N SER A 477 3.32 -38.09 -7.11
CA SER A 477 4.11 -38.96 -8.01
C SER A 477 3.50 -38.98 -9.42
N SER A 478 4.34 -38.92 -10.47
CA SER A 478 3.86 -38.64 -11.82
C SER A 478 3.27 -39.84 -12.59
N ASP A 479 3.01 -40.96 -11.91
CA ASP A 479 2.39 -42.17 -12.50
C ASP A 479 1.05 -41.88 -13.20
N ALA A 480 0.24 -40.98 -12.64
CA ALA A 480 -1.03 -40.57 -13.26
C ALA A 480 -0.82 -39.81 -14.59
N LEU A 481 0.19 -38.92 -14.65
CA LEU A 481 0.57 -38.19 -15.87
C LEU A 481 1.14 -39.13 -16.95
N ARG A 482 1.88 -40.17 -16.54
CA ARG A 482 2.37 -41.20 -17.48
C ARG A 482 1.25 -42.13 -17.98
N ALA A 483 0.15 -42.25 -17.24
CA ALA A 483 -1.03 -43.01 -17.64
C ALA A 483 -2.01 -42.23 -18.53
N ASP A 484 -2.14 -40.92 -18.35
CA ASP A 484 -3.02 -40.04 -19.14
C ASP A 484 -2.24 -38.92 -19.88
N PRO A 485 -1.98 -39.10 -21.20
CA PRO A 485 -1.36 -38.07 -22.04
C PRO A 485 -2.13 -36.75 -22.12
N ALA A 486 -3.45 -36.74 -21.93
CA ALA A 486 -4.26 -35.51 -21.96
C ALA A 486 -4.23 -34.77 -20.61
N LEU A 487 -4.01 -35.47 -19.50
CA LEU A 487 -3.62 -34.85 -18.22
C LEU A 487 -2.22 -34.23 -18.34
N LEU A 488 -1.25 -35.00 -18.86
CA LEU A 488 0.14 -34.55 -19.09
C LEU A 488 0.23 -33.30 -19.95
N GLU A 489 -0.54 -33.20 -21.04
CA GLU A 489 -0.56 -32.02 -21.90
C GLU A 489 -1.06 -30.77 -21.15
N ARG A 490 -2.15 -30.89 -20.38
CA ARG A 490 -2.73 -29.77 -19.60
C ARG A 490 -1.82 -29.31 -18.46
N THR A 491 -1.23 -30.24 -17.73
CA THR A 491 -0.22 -29.93 -16.70
C THR A 491 1.00 -29.24 -17.31
N TRP A 492 1.49 -29.72 -18.45
CA TRP A 492 2.61 -29.10 -19.16
C TRP A 492 2.29 -27.68 -19.68
N GLU A 493 1.11 -27.46 -20.26
CA GLU A 493 0.67 -26.12 -20.70
C GLU A 493 0.61 -25.14 -19.52
N LEU A 494 0.09 -25.57 -18.38
CA LEU A 494 -0.01 -24.73 -17.18
C LEU A 494 1.35 -24.42 -16.54
N VAL A 495 2.28 -25.40 -16.53
CA VAL A 495 3.68 -25.21 -16.08
C VAL A 495 4.43 -24.26 -17.02
N SER A 496 4.43 -24.54 -18.32
CA SER A 496 5.21 -23.77 -19.31
C SER A 496 4.67 -22.36 -19.59
N SER A 497 3.41 -22.07 -19.24
CA SER A 497 2.80 -20.74 -19.31
C SER A 497 2.84 -19.94 -17.99
N THR A 498 3.44 -20.48 -16.91
CA THR A 498 3.48 -19.81 -15.60
C THR A 498 4.88 -19.34 -15.23
N ARG A 499 4.98 -18.01 -15.11
CA ARG A 499 6.15 -17.19 -14.80
C ARG A 499 5.68 -15.98 -13.99
N LEU A 500 6.57 -15.37 -13.25
CA LEU A 500 6.38 -14.05 -12.67
C LEU A 500 6.34 -12.97 -13.79
N SER A 501 5.78 -11.81 -13.46
CA SER A 501 5.75 -10.61 -14.30
C SER A 501 7.02 -9.76 -14.18
N ASP A 502 7.86 -10.04 -13.19
CA ASP A 502 9.15 -9.41 -12.98
C ASP A 502 10.28 -10.31 -13.50
N GLU A 503 11.01 -9.84 -14.51
CA GLU A 503 12.05 -10.62 -15.21
C GLU A 503 13.30 -10.85 -14.34
N GLU A 504 13.63 -9.93 -13.41
CA GLU A 504 14.76 -10.13 -12.49
C GLU A 504 14.47 -11.26 -11.49
N SER A 505 13.26 -11.29 -10.94
CA SER A 505 12.79 -12.35 -10.04
C SER A 505 12.59 -13.70 -10.74
N GLU A 506 12.04 -13.73 -11.95
CA GLU A 506 11.89 -14.98 -12.71
C GLU A 506 13.25 -15.55 -13.13
N ALA A 507 14.25 -14.71 -13.44
CA ALA A 507 15.60 -15.16 -13.79
C ALA A 507 16.37 -15.83 -12.64
N LEU A 508 15.91 -15.69 -11.39
CA LEU A 508 16.41 -16.46 -10.24
C LEU A 508 15.79 -17.87 -10.14
N LEU A 509 14.66 -18.10 -10.81
CA LEU A 509 13.93 -19.36 -10.82
C LEU A 509 14.31 -20.23 -12.02
N TYR A 510 13.89 -21.50 -11.96
CA TYR A 510 13.98 -22.42 -13.07
C TYR A 510 12.63 -23.11 -13.28
N ALA A 511 12.32 -23.44 -14.53
CA ALA A 511 11.15 -24.20 -14.93
C ALA A 511 11.62 -25.33 -15.86
N PRO A 512 10.97 -26.51 -15.83
CA PRO A 512 11.37 -27.63 -16.66
C PRO A 512 11.31 -27.28 -18.14
N SER A 513 12.30 -27.75 -18.90
CA SER A 513 12.46 -27.52 -20.34
C SER A 513 11.71 -28.55 -21.21
N SER A 514 11.24 -29.64 -20.60
CA SER A 514 10.53 -30.74 -21.27
C SER A 514 9.51 -31.42 -20.35
N LYS A 515 8.58 -32.19 -20.94
CA LYS A 515 7.61 -33.00 -20.21
C LYS A 515 8.29 -34.10 -19.40
N GLU A 516 9.31 -34.72 -19.98
CA GLU A 516 10.12 -35.75 -19.35
C GLU A 516 10.82 -35.19 -18.10
N GLU A 517 11.44 -34.02 -18.19
CA GLU A 517 12.03 -33.33 -17.03
C GLU A 517 10.98 -32.95 -15.97
N MET A 518 9.78 -32.52 -16.39
CA MET A 518 8.67 -32.23 -15.47
C MET A 518 8.23 -33.48 -14.68
N LEU A 519 8.13 -34.64 -15.34
CA LEU A 519 7.80 -35.92 -14.71
C LEU A 519 8.88 -36.37 -13.72
N ASP A 520 10.15 -36.29 -14.12
CA ASP A 520 11.29 -36.71 -13.29
C ASP A 520 11.46 -35.81 -12.05
N LEU A 521 11.17 -34.50 -12.16
CA LEU A 521 11.15 -33.58 -11.01
C LEU A 521 10.00 -33.86 -10.03
N ILE A 522 8.81 -34.23 -10.51
CA ILE A 522 7.71 -34.64 -9.63
C ILE A 522 8.13 -35.90 -8.85
N ASP A 523 8.69 -36.89 -9.53
CA ASP A 523 9.10 -38.15 -8.93
C ASP A 523 10.27 -38.00 -7.94
N LEU A 524 11.12 -37.01 -8.10
CA LEU A 524 12.16 -36.66 -7.11
C LEU A 524 11.54 -36.34 -5.74
N GLY A 525 10.38 -35.67 -5.72
CA GLY A 525 9.56 -35.43 -4.54
C GLY A 525 8.85 -36.68 -4.00
N ALA A 526 8.40 -37.58 -4.89
CA ALA A 526 7.78 -38.86 -4.52
C ALA A 526 8.74 -39.82 -3.79
N GLN A 527 9.99 -39.86 -4.25
CA GLN A 527 10.97 -40.87 -3.85
C GLN A 527 11.78 -40.49 -2.60
N GLY A 528 11.97 -39.19 -2.33
CA GLY A 528 12.80 -38.74 -1.22
C GLY A 528 12.16 -38.89 0.17
N SER A 529 13.01 -38.79 1.19
CA SER A 529 12.67 -39.06 2.59
C SER A 529 13.62 -38.31 3.53
N CYS A 530 13.09 -37.71 4.59
CA CYS A 530 13.91 -37.11 5.65
C CYS A 530 14.69 -38.15 6.46
N SER A 531 15.78 -37.72 7.09
CA SER A 531 16.68 -38.50 7.96
C SER A 531 17.49 -37.56 8.87
N LYS A 532 18.33 -38.12 9.77
CA LYS A 532 19.22 -37.36 10.67
C LYS A 532 20.52 -36.90 9.99
N GLN A 533 20.64 -37.10 8.67
CA GLN A 533 21.82 -36.77 7.86
C GLN A 533 21.47 -36.02 6.56
N THR A 534 20.19 -35.95 6.21
CA THR A 534 19.71 -35.25 5.00
C THR A 534 19.40 -33.80 5.30
N ARG A 535 19.66 -32.98 4.29
CA ARG A 535 19.01 -31.71 4.04
C ARG A 535 17.90 -31.95 3.02
N ALA A 536 16.67 -31.61 3.36
CA ALA A 536 15.49 -32.03 2.60
C ALA A 536 14.43 -30.92 2.55
N TRP A 537 13.94 -30.63 1.35
CA TRP A 537 12.80 -29.75 1.11
C TRP A 537 11.51 -30.56 1.15
N VAL A 538 10.67 -30.27 2.14
CA VAL A 538 9.34 -30.87 2.33
C VAL A 538 8.30 -29.89 1.78
N LEU A 539 7.41 -30.36 0.91
CA LEU A 539 6.37 -29.54 0.28
C LEU A 539 5.00 -30.22 0.26
N ASP A 540 3.96 -29.40 0.39
CA ASP A 540 2.57 -29.74 0.08
C ASP A 540 2.14 -28.80 -1.06
N PRO A 541 1.85 -29.30 -2.28
CA PRO A 541 1.53 -28.44 -3.41
C PRO A 541 0.21 -27.66 -3.24
N VAL A 542 -0.83 -28.28 -2.66
CA VAL A 542 -2.15 -27.68 -2.41
C VAL A 542 -2.76 -28.27 -1.11
N ASP A 543 -2.23 -27.86 0.05
CA ASP A 543 -2.85 -28.18 1.34
C ASP A 543 -4.26 -27.58 1.38
N GLY A 544 -5.27 -28.46 1.41
CA GLY A 544 -6.66 -28.08 1.26
C GLY A 544 -7.29 -28.40 -0.08
N THR A 545 -6.85 -29.45 -0.77
CA THR A 545 -7.44 -30.04 -2.00
C THR A 545 -8.96 -29.88 -2.13
N ALA A 546 -9.72 -30.26 -1.09
CA ALA A 546 -11.18 -30.26 -1.07
C ALA A 546 -11.83 -28.87 -0.88
N THR A 547 -11.10 -27.89 -0.34
CA THR A 547 -11.56 -26.51 -0.20
C THR A 547 -11.07 -25.63 -1.36
N PHE A 548 -9.92 -25.96 -1.96
CA PHE A 548 -9.44 -25.38 -3.21
C PHE A 548 -10.49 -25.46 -4.34
N ILE A 549 -11.06 -26.64 -4.64
CA ILE A 549 -12.06 -26.82 -5.72
C ILE A 549 -13.36 -26.03 -5.50
N HIS A 550 -13.63 -25.61 -4.26
CA HIS A 550 -14.77 -24.76 -3.90
C HIS A 550 -14.43 -23.25 -3.86
N GLY A 551 -13.17 -22.88 -4.09
CA GLY A 551 -12.70 -21.50 -3.99
C GLY A 551 -12.63 -20.97 -2.56
N GLN A 552 -12.46 -21.88 -1.59
CA GLN A 552 -12.34 -21.62 -0.16
C GLN A 552 -10.84 -21.49 0.23
N GLN A 553 -10.47 -21.75 1.49
CA GLN A 553 -9.10 -21.56 1.95
C GLN A 553 -8.20 -22.78 1.63
N TYR A 554 -6.99 -22.50 1.15
CA TYR A 554 -5.96 -23.50 0.84
C TYR A 554 -4.55 -22.85 0.92
N ALA A 555 -3.50 -23.66 0.98
CA ALA A 555 -2.12 -23.20 1.02
C ALA A 555 -1.21 -23.94 0.02
N VAL A 556 -0.15 -23.26 -0.41
CA VAL A 556 0.99 -23.81 -1.16
C VAL A 556 2.18 -23.79 -0.22
N CYS A 557 2.75 -24.96 0.10
CA CYS A 557 3.59 -25.12 1.29
C CYS A 557 4.98 -25.63 0.92
N LEU A 558 6.02 -24.98 1.44
CA LEU A 558 7.42 -25.37 1.25
C LEU A 558 8.21 -25.14 2.54
N SER A 559 9.04 -26.11 2.92
CA SER A 559 9.87 -26.00 4.12
C SER A 559 11.19 -26.75 3.94
N LEU A 560 12.24 -26.29 4.63
CA LEU A 560 13.55 -26.93 4.65
C LEU A 560 13.74 -27.62 6.01
N VAL A 561 13.95 -28.93 5.99
CA VAL A 561 14.30 -29.77 7.15
C VAL A 561 15.74 -30.25 6.99
N GLU A 562 16.59 -29.95 7.96
CA GLU A 562 18.01 -30.30 7.92
C GLU A 562 18.40 -31.02 9.22
N ASN A 563 18.93 -32.23 9.08
CA ASN A 563 19.30 -33.13 10.19
C ASN A 563 18.14 -33.43 11.17
N GLY A 564 16.89 -33.36 10.69
CA GLY A 564 15.67 -33.56 11.49
C GLY A 564 15.06 -32.29 12.08
N PHE A 565 15.64 -31.11 11.85
CA PHE A 565 15.15 -29.83 12.37
C PHE A 565 14.67 -28.93 11.24
N GLN A 566 13.51 -28.29 11.40
CA GLN A 566 13.03 -27.25 10.49
C GLN A 566 14.01 -26.06 10.51
N LYS A 567 14.30 -25.48 9.33
CA LYS A 567 15.21 -24.34 9.15
C LYS A 567 14.51 -23.15 8.50
N VAL A 568 13.69 -23.43 7.49
CA VAL A 568 12.90 -22.44 6.74
C VAL A 568 11.49 -23.00 6.58
N GLY A 569 10.48 -22.16 6.71
CA GLY A 569 9.09 -22.46 6.35
C GLY A 569 8.51 -21.32 5.53
N VAL A 570 7.83 -21.63 4.43
CA VAL A 570 7.16 -20.68 3.53
C VAL A 570 5.80 -21.25 3.16
N LEU A 571 4.75 -20.57 3.57
CA LEU A 571 3.36 -20.91 3.27
C LEU A 571 2.74 -19.77 2.46
N GLY A 572 2.46 -20.03 1.18
CA GLY A 572 1.62 -19.15 0.36
C GLY A 572 0.16 -19.45 0.65
N CYS A 573 -0.63 -18.45 1.00
CA CYS A 573 -2.04 -18.60 1.36
C CYS A 573 -2.90 -17.80 0.36
N PRO A 574 -3.22 -18.34 -0.84
CA PRO A 574 -3.63 -17.54 -2.01
C PRO A 574 -4.99 -16.86 -1.89
N ASN A 575 -5.82 -17.36 -0.98
CA ASN A 575 -7.17 -16.86 -0.69
C ASN A 575 -7.27 -16.24 0.72
N MET A 576 -6.14 -15.97 1.39
CA MET A 576 -6.15 -15.44 2.76
C MET A 576 -6.53 -13.95 2.82
N ASN A 577 -7.75 -13.71 3.27
CA ASN A 577 -8.26 -12.40 3.70
C ASN A 577 -8.00 -12.21 5.23
N LEU A 578 -7.67 -10.98 5.64
CA LEU A 578 -7.37 -10.60 7.03
C LEU A 578 -8.26 -9.48 7.58
N GLU A 579 -9.21 -8.94 6.80
CA GLU A 579 -10.07 -7.79 7.14
C GLU A 579 -10.93 -8.02 8.39
N THR A 580 -11.29 -9.28 8.65
CA THR A 580 -12.07 -9.74 9.80
C THR A 580 -11.24 -9.97 11.07
N GLY A 581 -9.90 -9.89 10.99
CA GLY A 581 -8.99 -10.29 12.08
C GLY A 581 -8.99 -11.78 12.43
N ARG A 582 -9.68 -12.62 11.65
CA ARG A 582 -9.79 -14.08 11.85
C ARG A 582 -10.02 -14.79 10.52
N LEU A 583 -9.25 -15.84 10.24
CA LEU A 583 -9.44 -16.68 9.06
C LEU A 583 -10.78 -17.43 9.10
N HIS A 584 -11.43 -17.51 7.93
CA HIS A 584 -12.71 -18.20 7.76
C HIS A 584 -12.76 -18.84 6.36
N GLU A 585 -13.26 -20.06 6.27
CA GLU A 585 -13.29 -20.89 5.06
C GLU A 585 -14.00 -20.19 3.88
N GLU A 586 -15.09 -19.46 4.16
CA GLU A 586 -15.90 -18.74 3.16
C GLU A 586 -15.45 -17.29 2.88
N ILE A 587 -14.61 -16.69 3.74
CA ILE A 587 -14.19 -15.28 3.62
C ILE A 587 -12.77 -15.27 3.06
N VAL A 588 -12.70 -15.04 1.75
CA VAL A 588 -11.51 -15.29 0.92
C VAL A 588 -11.10 -14.05 0.13
N ASP A 589 -9.80 -13.88 -0.11
CA ASP A 589 -9.28 -12.97 -1.13
C ASP A 589 -9.55 -13.59 -2.52
N ARG A 590 -10.60 -13.10 -3.19
CA ARG A 590 -11.01 -13.61 -4.51
C ARG A 590 -10.13 -13.03 -5.61
N ASP A 591 -10.07 -11.70 -5.68
CA ASP A 591 -9.49 -10.94 -6.79
C ASP A 591 -7.96 -10.73 -6.66
N GLY A 592 -7.41 -10.87 -5.45
CA GLY A 592 -5.98 -10.83 -5.17
C GLY A 592 -5.34 -12.21 -5.04
N TYR A 593 -4.12 -12.22 -4.50
CA TYR A 593 -3.29 -13.42 -4.33
C TYR A 593 -3.04 -13.75 -2.85
N GLY A 594 -3.79 -13.14 -1.92
CA GLY A 594 -3.61 -13.34 -0.49
C GLY A 594 -2.21 -12.96 -0.02
N HIS A 595 -1.65 -13.76 0.90
CA HIS A 595 -0.42 -13.45 1.61
C HIS A 595 0.49 -14.67 1.76
N GLN A 596 1.80 -14.42 1.79
CA GLN A 596 2.82 -15.39 2.10
C GLN A 596 3.29 -15.18 3.54
N VAL A 597 3.22 -16.23 4.36
CA VAL A 597 3.73 -16.26 5.73
C VAL A 597 4.93 -17.20 5.78
N PHE A 598 6.02 -16.76 6.40
CA PHE A 598 7.28 -17.48 6.40
C PHE A 598 8.08 -17.27 7.68
N ALA A 599 9.00 -18.18 7.97
CA ALA A 599 9.88 -18.11 9.13
C ALA A 599 11.24 -18.75 8.82
N VAL A 600 12.28 -18.29 9.52
CA VAL A 600 13.61 -18.89 9.53
C VAL A 600 14.01 -19.12 10.99
N ALA A 601 14.55 -20.30 11.30
CA ALA A 601 14.80 -20.73 12.67
C ALA A 601 15.74 -19.77 13.43
N GLY A 602 15.26 -19.23 14.56
CA GLY A 602 15.92 -18.25 15.40
C GLY A 602 15.78 -16.78 14.96
N GLN A 603 14.92 -16.47 13.98
CA GLN A 603 14.80 -15.12 13.39
C GLN A 603 13.39 -14.49 13.54
N GLY A 604 12.40 -15.29 13.92
CA GLY A 604 10.98 -14.91 13.96
C GLY A 604 10.21 -15.32 12.69
N ALA A 605 8.89 -15.14 12.74
CA ALA A 605 8.00 -15.28 11.59
C ALA A 605 7.63 -13.91 11.00
N PHE A 606 7.27 -13.92 9.72
CA PHE A 606 7.05 -12.74 8.88
C PHE A 606 5.88 -12.99 7.91
N ILE A 607 5.27 -11.90 7.43
CA ILE A 607 4.20 -11.91 6.44
C ILE A 607 4.48 -10.88 5.34
N ARG A 608 4.14 -11.20 4.08
CA ARG A 608 4.06 -10.26 2.96
C ARG A 608 2.79 -10.52 2.15
N LYS A 609 2.23 -9.50 1.49
CA LYS A 609 1.20 -9.72 0.47
C LYS A 609 1.85 -10.40 -0.76
N MET A 610 1.15 -11.31 -1.43
CA MET A 610 1.64 -11.89 -2.68
C MET A 610 1.18 -11.08 -3.90
N GLY A 611 1.95 -11.14 -4.98
CA GLY A 611 1.65 -10.48 -6.26
C GLY A 611 2.23 -11.24 -7.45
N THR A 612 2.08 -10.68 -8.65
CA THR A 612 2.49 -11.37 -9.89
C THR A 612 3.99 -11.27 -10.20
N GLY A 613 4.70 -10.28 -9.63
CA GLY A 613 6.08 -9.95 -9.97
C GLY A 613 7.07 -10.31 -8.86
N ALA A 614 7.88 -9.35 -8.46
CA ALA A 614 8.84 -9.48 -7.37
C ALA A 614 8.18 -9.74 -6.01
N LEU A 615 8.97 -10.13 -5.00
CA LEU A 615 8.51 -10.23 -3.62
C LEU A 615 8.22 -8.82 -3.06
N LEU A 616 6.97 -8.59 -2.64
CA LEU A 616 6.60 -7.36 -1.95
C LEU A 616 7.28 -7.26 -0.56
N PRO A 617 7.38 -6.06 0.04
CA PRO A 617 7.93 -5.86 1.38
C PRO A 617 7.29 -6.77 2.43
N LEU A 618 8.09 -7.13 3.44
CA LEU A 618 7.69 -8.03 4.52
C LEU A 618 7.57 -7.28 5.86
N SER A 619 6.57 -7.67 6.63
CA SER A 619 6.37 -7.26 8.02
C SER A 619 6.74 -8.42 8.95
N LYS A 620 7.35 -8.14 10.10
CA LYS A 620 7.50 -9.14 11.15
C LYS A 620 6.15 -9.39 11.83
N ILE A 621 5.87 -10.64 12.19
CA ILE A 621 4.69 -11.01 12.98
C ILE A 621 5.11 -10.99 14.44
N GLU A 622 4.36 -10.27 15.28
CA GLU A 622 4.64 -10.21 16.71
C GLU A 622 4.37 -11.56 17.42
N PRO A 623 5.21 -11.97 18.40
CA PRO A 623 5.02 -13.20 19.17
C PRO A 623 3.65 -13.30 19.84
N LYS A 624 3.15 -14.52 20.02
CA LYS A 624 1.80 -14.73 20.55
C LYS A 624 1.75 -14.41 22.04
N ALA A 625 0.67 -13.73 22.44
CA ALA A 625 0.37 -13.44 23.84
C ALA A 625 0.36 -14.72 24.67
N GLN A 626 1.01 -14.66 25.83
CA GLN A 626 1.19 -15.81 26.72
C GLN A 626 0.00 -15.87 27.70
N ILE A 627 -0.83 -16.90 27.57
CA ILE A 627 -2.07 -17.11 28.34
C ILE A 627 -1.89 -18.16 29.44
N THR A 628 -2.70 -18.10 30.51
CA THR A 628 -2.59 -19.07 31.64
C THR A 628 -3.94 -19.58 32.18
N ASP A 629 -5.04 -18.84 32.00
CA ASP A 629 -6.37 -19.40 32.20
C ASP A 629 -6.70 -20.39 31.07
N ALA A 630 -7.66 -21.29 31.30
CA ALA A 630 -8.23 -22.11 30.24
C ALA A 630 -9.34 -21.35 29.47
N GLN A 631 -9.93 -20.32 30.09
CA GLN A 631 -10.93 -19.46 29.46
C GLN A 631 -10.34 -18.56 28.35
N ASP A 632 -9.03 -18.27 28.42
CA ASP A 632 -8.28 -17.51 27.40
C ASP A 632 -7.96 -18.34 26.14
N ILE A 633 -8.24 -19.65 26.16
CA ILE A 633 -7.98 -20.55 25.03
C ILE A 633 -9.02 -20.30 23.94
N ASP A 634 -8.57 -20.02 22.73
CA ASP A 634 -9.40 -20.04 21.53
C ASP A 634 -8.85 -21.05 20.53
N PHE A 635 -9.65 -22.08 20.25
CA PHE A 635 -9.25 -23.22 19.45
C PHE A 635 -9.44 -22.98 17.95
N VAL A 636 -8.51 -23.54 17.18
CA VAL A 636 -8.70 -23.88 15.77
C VAL A 636 -8.67 -25.40 15.58
N ASP A 637 -9.62 -25.93 14.81
CA ASP A 637 -9.72 -27.35 14.46
C ASP A 637 -10.30 -27.51 13.02
N CYS A 638 -10.59 -28.74 12.61
CA CYS A 638 -11.44 -29.04 11.47
C CYS A 638 -12.56 -30.01 11.88
N LEU A 639 -13.78 -29.54 12.05
CA LEU A 639 -14.92 -30.35 12.52
C LEU A 639 -15.31 -31.44 11.50
N LYS A 640 -15.02 -31.21 10.21
CA LYS A 640 -15.24 -32.17 9.12
C LYS A 640 -14.13 -33.23 9.01
N ALA A 641 -13.01 -33.11 9.73
CA ALA A 641 -11.86 -34.00 9.56
C ALA A 641 -12.12 -35.43 10.07
N THR A 642 -12.02 -36.40 9.15
CA THR A 642 -12.16 -37.84 9.45
C THR A 642 -10.98 -38.41 10.24
N SER A 643 -9.84 -37.72 10.26
CA SER A 643 -8.63 -38.11 11.02
C SER A 643 -8.64 -37.64 12.47
N SER A 644 -9.29 -36.51 12.79
CA SER A 644 -9.33 -35.92 14.15
C SER A 644 -10.55 -36.39 14.94
N ASN A 645 -10.40 -36.58 16.25
CA ASN A 645 -11.40 -37.06 17.20
C ASN A 645 -12.04 -35.89 17.96
N THR A 646 -12.95 -35.19 17.28
CA THR A 646 -13.71 -34.04 17.77
C THR A 646 -14.41 -34.30 19.11
N ASP A 647 -14.90 -35.53 19.34
CA ASP A 647 -15.62 -35.89 20.57
C ASP A 647 -14.67 -35.97 21.78
N MET A 648 -13.42 -36.39 21.56
CA MET A 648 -12.37 -36.33 22.57
C MET A 648 -11.87 -34.89 22.79
N HIS A 649 -11.81 -34.07 21.73
CA HIS A 649 -11.43 -32.66 21.84
C HIS A 649 -12.48 -31.85 22.63
N ALA A 650 -13.77 -32.09 22.38
CA ALA A 650 -14.88 -31.53 23.16
C ALA A 650 -14.79 -31.92 24.66
N ARG A 651 -14.44 -33.18 24.96
CA ARG A 651 -14.19 -33.65 26.33
C ARG A 651 -12.97 -32.98 26.97
N LEU A 652 -11.90 -32.72 26.20
CA LEU A 652 -10.71 -32.01 26.67
C LEU A 652 -11.03 -30.56 27.05
N ALA A 653 -11.73 -29.84 26.18
CA ALA A 653 -12.15 -28.46 26.43
C ALA A 653 -13.06 -28.39 27.67
N ALA A 654 -14.04 -29.29 27.79
CA ALA A 654 -14.91 -29.39 28.96
C ALA A 654 -14.17 -29.74 30.27
N HIS A 655 -13.11 -30.57 30.21
CA HIS A 655 -12.26 -30.89 31.37
C HIS A 655 -11.35 -29.72 31.79
N LEU A 656 -10.89 -28.93 30.81
CA LEU A 656 -10.10 -27.71 31.04
C LEU A 656 -10.94 -26.52 31.52
N GLY A 657 -12.24 -26.48 31.21
CA GLY A 657 -13.07 -25.29 31.33
C GLY A 657 -12.86 -24.28 30.19
N ALA A 658 -12.38 -24.75 29.04
CA ALA A 658 -12.09 -23.94 27.86
C ALA A 658 -13.33 -23.80 26.93
N PRO A 659 -13.42 -22.72 26.13
CA PRO A 659 -14.45 -22.54 25.10
C PRO A 659 -14.50 -23.72 24.11
N TRP A 660 -15.71 -24.13 23.71
CA TRP A 660 -15.95 -25.14 22.68
C TRP A 660 -17.35 -24.95 22.06
N PRO A 661 -17.58 -25.15 20.74
CA PRO A 661 -16.62 -25.57 19.70
C PRO A 661 -15.52 -24.55 19.42
N ALA A 662 -14.49 -24.99 18.68
CA ALA A 662 -13.51 -24.11 18.06
C ALA A 662 -14.19 -22.98 17.28
N SER A 663 -13.73 -21.74 17.45
CA SER A 663 -14.33 -20.57 16.78
C SER A 663 -13.77 -20.33 15.37
N THR A 664 -12.67 -21.02 15.03
CA THR A 664 -12.14 -21.14 13.67
C THR A 664 -12.16 -22.62 13.25
N ASP A 665 -12.95 -22.94 12.22
CA ASP A 665 -13.02 -24.25 11.57
C ASP A 665 -12.39 -24.11 10.17
N LEU A 666 -11.26 -24.79 9.93
CA LEU A 666 -10.48 -24.70 8.69
C LEU A 666 -10.02 -26.09 8.24
N TRP A 667 -10.26 -26.41 6.96
CA TRP A 667 -9.95 -27.73 6.41
C TRP A 667 -8.44 -27.97 6.26
N ALA A 668 -7.74 -27.07 5.57
CA ALA A 668 -6.29 -27.10 5.35
C ALA A 668 -5.51 -27.25 6.68
N ALA A 669 -4.46 -28.06 6.70
CA ALA A 669 -3.68 -28.35 7.90
C ALA A 669 -2.74 -27.19 8.28
N GLN A 670 -2.02 -26.66 7.30
CA GLN A 670 -1.04 -25.58 7.41
C GLN A 670 -1.73 -24.25 7.74
N LEU A 671 -2.92 -23.99 7.20
CA LEU A 671 -3.67 -22.76 7.52
C LEU A 671 -4.16 -22.67 8.97
N ARG A 672 -4.16 -23.77 9.74
CA ARG A 672 -4.43 -23.72 11.17
C ARG A 672 -3.24 -23.19 11.98
N TYR A 673 -2.02 -23.44 11.52
CA TYR A 673 -0.84 -22.73 12.03
C TYR A 673 -0.88 -21.25 11.63
N ILE A 674 -1.32 -20.94 10.41
CA ILE A 674 -1.48 -19.55 9.97
C ILE A 674 -2.56 -18.81 10.77
N ALA A 675 -3.68 -19.45 11.10
CA ALA A 675 -4.72 -18.87 11.96
C ALA A 675 -4.19 -18.52 13.36
N ILE A 676 -3.28 -19.31 13.93
CA ILE A 676 -2.56 -18.94 15.16
C ILE A 676 -1.59 -17.77 14.88
N ALA A 677 -0.85 -17.83 13.77
CA ALA A 677 0.17 -16.84 13.43
C ALA A 677 -0.40 -15.42 13.20
N VAL A 678 -1.45 -15.28 12.40
CA VAL A 678 -2.06 -13.97 12.06
C VAL A 678 -3.03 -13.47 13.13
N GLY A 679 -3.59 -14.37 13.94
CA GLY A 679 -4.49 -14.02 15.04
C GLY A 679 -5.94 -14.47 14.84
N GLY A 680 -6.77 -14.12 15.82
CA GLY A 680 -8.11 -14.67 16.00
C GLY A 680 -8.09 -15.84 17.00
N CYS A 681 -7.28 -16.87 16.76
CA CYS A 681 -7.16 -18.05 17.64
C CYS A 681 -5.75 -18.20 18.25
N ASN A 682 -5.58 -19.14 19.19
CA ASN A 682 -4.29 -19.36 19.86
C ASN A 682 -3.89 -20.83 20.14
N VAL A 683 -4.80 -21.81 20.06
CA VAL A 683 -4.47 -23.24 20.29
C VAL A 683 -4.98 -24.15 19.17
N MET A 684 -4.16 -25.10 18.74
CA MET A 684 -4.57 -26.24 17.92
C MET A 684 -4.25 -27.55 18.64
N ILE A 685 -5.19 -28.51 18.66
CA ILE A 685 -4.96 -29.87 19.15
C ILE A 685 -5.54 -30.87 18.14
N LYS A 686 -4.70 -31.81 17.67
CA LYS A 686 -5.11 -32.90 16.76
C LYS A 686 -5.06 -34.23 17.52
N ILE A 687 -6.22 -34.71 17.98
CA ILE A 687 -6.35 -36.03 18.62
C ILE A 687 -6.73 -37.08 17.56
N PRO A 688 -5.88 -38.06 17.18
CA PRO A 688 -6.24 -38.95 16.08
C PRO A 688 -7.34 -39.95 16.43
N ARG A 689 -8.29 -40.22 15.52
CA ARG A 689 -9.34 -41.26 15.72
C ARG A 689 -8.79 -42.69 15.81
N LYS A 690 -7.55 -42.93 15.35
CA LYS A 690 -6.88 -44.25 15.34
C LYS A 690 -5.50 -44.11 15.97
N ALA A 691 -5.17 -44.95 16.96
CA ALA A 691 -3.86 -44.94 17.62
C ALA A 691 -2.67 -45.20 16.66
N SER A 692 -2.94 -45.89 15.54
CA SER A 692 -1.96 -46.16 14.47
C SER A 692 -1.82 -45.04 13.43
N TYR A 693 -2.60 -43.96 13.52
CA TYR A 693 -2.45 -42.82 12.61
C TYR A 693 -1.20 -42.02 12.98
N ARG A 694 -0.46 -41.61 11.96
CA ARG A 694 0.60 -40.59 12.01
C ARG A 694 0.36 -39.64 10.85
N SER A 695 0.59 -38.35 11.08
CA SER A 695 0.47 -37.34 10.02
C SER A 695 1.63 -37.47 9.03
N LYS A 696 1.43 -36.98 7.79
CA LYS A 696 2.56 -36.76 6.90
C LYS A 696 3.42 -35.63 7.47
N ILE A 697 4.64 -35.51 6.95
CA ILE A 697 5.53 -34.41 7.33
C ILE A 697 5.12 -33.10 6.64
N TRP A 698 4.58 -33.16 5.42
CA TRP A 698 4.12 -31.99 4.67
C TRP A 698 2.80 -31.38 5.17
N ASP A 699 1.93 -32.15 5.84
CA ASP A 699 0.77 -31.66 6.63
C ASP A 699 1.12 -30.47 7.57
N HIS A 700 2.37 -30.39 8.05
CA HIS A 700 2.76 -29.59 9.22
C HIS A 700 4.10 -28.87 9.12
N SER A 701 5.05 -29.38 8.33
CA SER A 701 6.40 -28.80 8.24
C SER A 701 6.35 -27.41 7.62
N GLY A 702 7.05 -26.44 8.22
CA GLY A 702 6.92 -25.02 7.91
C GLY A 702 5.90 -24.33 8.83
N GLY A 703 4.66 -24.81 8.89
CA GLY A 703 3.63 -24.30 9.80
C GLY A 703 4.03 -24.45 11.28
N MET A 704 4.59 -25.59 11.65
CA MET A 704 5.17 -25.80 12.99
C MET A 704 6.24 -24.75 13.31
N LEU A 705 7.22 -24.56 12.41
CA LEU A 705 8.29 -23.56 12.60
C LEU A 705 7.72 -22.13 12.73
N ILE A 706 6.73 -21.76 11.92
CA ILE A 706 6.07 -20.45 11.99
C ILE A 706 5.39 -20.24 13.36
N ALA A 707 4.83 -21.28 13.99
CA ALA A 707 4.29 -21.18 15.34
C ALA A 707 5.39 -21.14 16.43
N GLU A 708 6.45 -21.94 16.29
CA GLU A 708 7.59 -21.98 17.22
C GLU A 708 8.31 -20.62 17.28
N GLU A 709 8.58 -20.01 16.13
CA GLU A 709 9.17 -18.67 15.99
C GLU A 709 8.27 -17.52 16.48
N LEU A 710 7.02 -17.83 16.86
CA LEU A 710 6.07 -16.93 17.50
C LEU A 710 5.83 -17.24 18.99
N GLY A 711 6.66 -18.09 19.60
CA GLY A 711 6.60 -18.39 21.04
C GLY A 711 5.57 -19.43 21.45
N CYS A 712 5.02 -20.18 20.49
CA CYS A 712 4.27 -21.40 20.77
C CYS A 712 5.22 -22.59 21.00
N THR A 713 4.77 -23.57 21.77
CA THR A 713 5.39 -24.90 21.84
C THR A 713 4.60 -25.87 20.97
N VAL A 714 5.30 -26.68 20.18
CA VAL A 714 4.75 -27.76 19.34
C VAL A 714 5.16 -29.11 19.91
N SER A 715 4.22 -30.04 20.08
CA SER A 715 4.51 -31.40 20.59
C SER A 715 3.51 -32.45 20.12
N ASP A 716 3.83 -33.72 20.37
CA ASP A 716 2.83 -34.78 20.42
C ASP A 716 1.87 -34.62 21.62
N LEU A 717 0.86 -35.50 21.74
CA LEU A 717 -0.11 -35.49 22.84
C LEU A 717 0.47 -35.84 24.22
N ALA A 718 1.69 -36.37 24.28
CA ALA A 718 2.39 -36.67 25.54
C ALA A 718 3.36 -35.53 25.97
N GLY A 719 3.56 -34.52 25.14
CA GLY A 719 4.47 -33.39 25.37
C GLY A 719 5.90 -33.61 24.84
N ASN A 720 6.12 -34.59 23.97
CA ASN A 720 7.41 -34.82 23.32
C ASN A 720 7.57 -33.90 22.10
N PRO A 721 8.76 -33.32 21.85
CA PRO A 721 9.06 -32.58 20.62
C PRO A 721 8.89 -33.44 19.36
N VAL A 722 8.59 -32.80 18.23
CA VAL A 722 8.36 -33.47 16.94
C VAL A 722 9.69 -33.77 16.23
N ASP A 723 10.01 -35.05 16.03
CA ASP A 723 11.19 -35.45 15.24
C ASP A 723 10.85 -35.55 13.74
N CYS A 724 11.28 -34.55 12.96
CA CYS A 724 11.08 -34.46 11.51
C CYS A 724 12.08 -35.30 10.70
N SER A 725 12.95 -36.10 11.33
CA SER A 725 13.88 -37.00 10.63
C SER A 725 13.30 -38.38 10.28
N LEU A 726 12.07 -38.69 10.69
CA LEU A 726 11.50 -40.04 10.62
C LEU A 726 10.85 -40.36 9.26
N GLY A 727 11.46 -39.86 8.18
CA GLY A 727 11.06 -40.08 6.80
C GLY A 727 9.87 -39.25 6.33
N ARG A 728 8.97 -39.86 5.55
CA ARG A 728 7.80 -39.21 4.91
C ARG A 728 6.61 -38.98 5.86
N SER A 729 6.81 -39.15 7.18
CA SER A 729 5.75 -39.01 8.19
C SER A 729 6.35 -38.68 9.56
N LEU A 730 5.57 -38.04 10.43
CA LEU A 730 5.96 -37.76 11.81
C LEU A 730 5.80 -39.04 12.66
N ALA A 731 6.61 -40.07 12.40
CA ALA A 731 6.31 -41.47 12.73
C ALA A 731 6.17 -41.77 14.24
N GLU A 732 6.91 -41.07 15.10
CA GLU A 732 6.78 -41.21 16.56
C GLU A 732 5.77 -40.21 17.18
N CYS A 733 5.42 -39.14 16.47
CA CYS A 733 4.49 -38.12 16.93
C CYS A 733 3.03 -38.60 16.89
N TYR A 734 2.46 -38.91 18.05
CA TYR A 734 1.05 -39.27 18.16
C TYR A 734 0.18 -38.04 18.45
N GLY A 735 -0.56 -37.60 17.45
CA GLY A 735 -1.37 -36.38 17.49
C GLY A 735 -0.54 -35.11 17.36
N MET A 736 -1.08 -33.97 17.80
CA MET A 736 -0.37 -32.69 17.85
C MET A 736 -0.98 -31.78 18.92
N ILE A 737 -0.15 -30.99 19.60
CA ILE A 737 -0.54 -29.82 20.40
C ILE A 737 0.32 -28.64 19.93
N VAL A 738 -0.32 -27.51 19.63
CA VAL A 738 0.31 -26.22 19.32
C VAL A 738 -0.37 -25.16 20.18
N ALA A 739 0.40 -24.48 21.02
CA ALA A 739 -0.13 -23.48 21.96
C ALA A 739 0.97 -22.54 22.47
N PRO A 740 0.64 -21.33 22.98
CA PRO A 740 1.56 -20.50 23.75
C PRO A 740 2.29 -21.31 24.82
N SER A 741 3.60 -21.14 24.93
CA SER A 741 4.46 -21.96 25.80
C SER A 741 4.05 -21.91 27.28
N SER A 742 3.40 -20.83 27.69
CA SER A 742 2.76 -20.62 29.01
C SER A 742 1.58 -21.54 29.35
N ILE A 743 0.80 -22.00 28.36
CA ILE A 743 -0.37 -22.88 28.57
C ILE A 743 -0.10 -24.33 28.17
N HIS A 744 0.86 -24.57 27.28
CA HIS A 744 1.15 -25.89 26.67
C HIS A 744 1.21 -27.04 27.68
N GLY A 745 1.97 -26.90 28.78
CA GLY A 745 2.09 -27.96 29.80
C GLY A 745 0.77 -28.33 30.50
N LYS A 746 -0.17 -27.38 30.63
CA LYS A 746 -1.53 -27.58 31.17
C LYS A 746 -2.38 -28.40 30.19
N LEU A 747 -2.23 -28.17 28.88
CA LEU A 747 -2.89 -28.95 27.84
C LEU A 747 -2.37 -30.39 27.81
N VAL A 748 -1.06 -30.59 27.84
CA VAL A 748 -0.41 -31.92 27.88
C VAL A 748 -0.90 -32.73 29.09
N GLU A 749 -0.99 -32.12 30.27
CA GLU A 749 -1.46 -32.81 31.48
C GLU A 749 -2.97 -33.11 31.41
N ALA A 750 -3.79 -32.19 30.92
CA ALA A 750 -5.22 -32.44 30.71
C ALA A 750 -5.48 -33.55 29.69
N VAL A 751 -4.69 -33.62 28.61
CA VAL A 751 -4.73 -34.71 27.61
C VAL A 751 -4.41 -36.06 28.27
N LYS A 752 -3.37 -36.13 29.09
CA LYS A 752 -2.99 -37.36 29.83
C LYS A 752 -4.05 -37.85 30.82
N GLN A 753 -4.95 -36.96 31.26
CA GLN A 753 -6.02 -37.30 32.20
C GLN A 753 -7.31 -37.82 31.54
N ILE A 754 -7.48 -37.66 30.21
CA ILE A 754 -8.74 -38.02 29.51
C ILE A 754 -8.64 -39.19 28.51
N MET A 755 -7.41 -39.61 28.18
CA MET A 755 -7.09 -40.59 27.12
C MET A 755 -6.93 -42.03 27.64
#